data_AF-A0A7C5QWM1-F1
#
_entry.id   AF-A0A7C5QWM1-F1
#
_cell.length_a   1.000
_cell.length_b   1.000
_cell.length_c   1.000
_cell.angle_alpha   90.00
_cell.angle_beta   90.00
_cell.angle_gamma   90.00
#
_symmetry.space_group_name_H-M   'P 1'
#
loop_
_entity.id
_entity.type
_entity.pdbx_description
1 polymer ?
#
loop_
_entity_poly.entity_id
_entity_poly.type
_entity_poly.pdbx_seq_one_letter_code
_entity_poly.pdbx_strand_id
1 'polypeptide(L)'
;MPRVFSTKHRPSHLGPYPLEALPRQEALPDLDAPAAWPGLRFESSDPVSIIPAMGEYQAMLDATRTGQVKSERAIIPDDPEERARHLKGFGYYCDAGQVGICRIPASAWRADPLENPDVARLADKINTMQVKTFAAGVDVIMAGLKEALAAPARTCQDHAAALIFLYEYPRDPGVDEIGAGWIQGAQAHRACLRGAETAVTLATYLRLLGYDARAHSMAASDVYLERLAVAAGLAWIDDGAAVNPFHGRRFGLAAVTTDMEIAPDKPLKPNATPPIGWATGLGRHARNAKNADPFAKRRFADGPHPFERLKRVETPTTHIDAENVARVPKRANMFARALFGDFGKKPQEAARNGNYVRKSAAAFAFRPSLGAFILLQSGEAAPVDDFLRAVTDDAERNAANIKAAAYFLGADAVGLSACPDYAYYSHDAAGEVIDPYHDNAISIIIDQGFETMEGASGDDWIACAQSMRAYLRFSLIGGVLGTHLRNLGHPARVHSVMDDEVLNPPLLLLAGLGEVSRIGEVILNPFLGPRLKSGVVTTTMKMAHDRPIDFGLQRFCDSCNKCARECPSGAITAGPKLMFNGYEIWKSDSQKCLTYRVAQDGGAMCGRCMKTCPWNLEGLFAEAPFRWLATHLPGAAKPLARLDDWLGNGEINPVKTWWWDLEMIDEGPYAPPAHPVNRRGLSKDLDLKYEDQTLAVYPANLAPPPYAWPFPADREAGIQAYREMIGADEYRTRRARGLAPEHVYTADRAPAPVLSLVIARVEKLTEDVPLYEFARPDGAALPAFEAGAHIDVVVAPEFFRQFSLSGDPADRSRYQIAIKREDKGRGGSKLAHRIFSEGRRVFVSHPINHFPLVEDARQTLLFGGGIGVTPMIAMAHRLHALGRDFTLHFSAPTRARAPFLERLAAMPWADKVAVHISAEGTRANLGKLLNYKEGSHVYTCGPEAYMNAVTAAAAAGGYPEEAIHLEYFTLPEEPEYENHAFTLKLARSGREITVGADQAATDALLEAGVRVDVKCADGLCGVCKCQVLSGEVEHRDYVLSRAQREHAMILCRSRAAEPQGVIEIDL
;
A
#
# COMPACT_ATOMS: atom_id res chain seq x y z
N MET A 1 -15.85 26.77 -16.72
CA MET A 1 -17.19 27.34 -16.40
C MET A 1 -17.97 26.33 -15.57
N PRO A 2 -18.71 26.75 -14.53
CA PRO A 2 -19.55 25.84 -13.75
C PRO A 2 -20.66 25.22 -14.60
N ARG A 3 -21.10 24.02 -14.25
CA ARG A 3 -22.20 23.32 -14.92
C ARG A 3 -23.55 23.97 -14.57
N VAL A 4 -24.47 24.03 -15.52
CA VAL A 4 -25.83 24.56 -15.28
C VAL A 4 -26.75 23.47 -14.71
N PHE A 5 -26.66 22.25 -15.24
CA PHE A 5 -27.50 21.13 -14.86
C PHE A 5 -26.71 20.04 -14.13
N SER A 6 -27.34 19.48 -13.09
CA SER A 6 -26.82 18.32 -12.36
C SER A 6 -26.88 17.04 -13.20
N THR A 7 -25.90 16.17 -13.00
CA THR A 7 -25.83 14.83 -13.58
C THR A 7 -26.38 13.76 -12.66
N LYS A 8 -26.99 14.11 -11.51
CA LYS A 8 -27.46 13.15 -10.49
C LYS A 8 -28.34 12.01 -11.02
N HIS A 9 -29.11 12.24 -12.09
CA HIS A 9 -30.00 11.25 -12.70
C HIS A 9 -29.42 10.55 -13.94
N ARG A 10 -28.17 10.84 -14.32
CA ARG A 10 -27.49 10.20 -15.45
C ARG A 10 -26.67 9.01 -14.95
N PRO A 11 -26.96 7.77 -15.36
CA PRO A 11 -26.11 6.62 -15.05
C PRO A 11 -24.66 6.81 -15.52
N SER A 12 -23.71 6.31 -14.74
CA SER A 12 -22.27 6.53 -14.99
C SER A 12 -21.79 5.92 -16.32
N HIS A 13 -22.37 4.81 -16.76
CA HIS A 13 -22.01 4.12 -18.01
C HIS A 13 -22.33 4.91 -19.28
N LEU A 14 -23.16 5.96 -19.19
CA LEU A 14 -23.43 6.87 -20.32
C LEU A 14 -22.36 7.95 -20.46
N GLY A 15 -21.46 8.08 -19.49
CA GLY A 15 -20.32 8.98 -19.57
C GLY A 15 -20.67 10.47 -19.62
N PRO A 16 -19.66 11.32 -19.88
CA PRO A 16 -19.82 12.76 -19.83
C PRO A 16 -20.40 13.39 -21.12
N TYR A 17 -20.37 12.68 -22.25
CA TYR A 17 -20.91 13.10 -23.56
C TYR A 17 -22.22 12.35 -23.88
N PRO A 18 -23.15 12.95 -24.64
CA PRO A 18 -24.43 12.33 -24.99
C PRO A 18 -24.31 11.36 -26.18
N LEU A 19 -23.51 10.29 -26.04
CA LEU A 19 -23.26 9.29 -27.09
C LEU A 19 -24.52 8.50 -27.47
N GLU A 20 -25.48 8.40 -26.56
CA GLU A 20 -26.75 7.71 -26.76
C GLU A 20 -27.68 8.44 -27.76
N ALA A 21 -27.45 9.74 -27.98
CA ALA A 21 -28.25 10.57 -28.87
C ALA A 21 -27.73 10.60 -30.32
N LEU A 22 -26.60 9.94 -30.59
CA LEU A 22 -25.99 9.91 -31.93
C LEU A 22 -26.66 8.83 -32.81
N PRO A 23 -26.84 9.09 -34.12
CA PRO A 23 -27.39 8.11 -35.04
C PRO A 23 -26.43 6.93 -35.27
N ARG A 24 -26.95 5.70 -35.16
CA ARG A 24 -26.20 4.44 -35.32
C ARG A 24 -26.71 3.60 -36.48
N GLN A 25 -25.91 2.63 -36.92
CA GLN A 25 -26.24 1.67 -37.99
C GLN A 25 -25.95 0.23 -37.54
N GLU A 26 -26.62 -0.76 -38.16
CA GLU A 26 -26.43 -2.18 -37.84
C GLU A 26 -25.18 -2.77 -38.53
N ALA A 27 -24.90 -2.37 -39.76
CA ALA A 27 -23.78 -2.90 -40.53
C ALA A 27 -22.44 -2.25 -40.12
N LEU A 28 -21.38 -3.06 -40.07
CA LEU A 28 -20.02 -2.54 -39.96
C LEU A 28 -19.67 -1.78 -41.25
N PRO A 29 -19.11 -0.56 -41.15
CA PRO A 29 -18.59 0.16 -42.30
C PRO A 29 -17.30 -0.52 -42.81
N ASP A 30 -16.80 -0.10 -43.97
CA ASP A 30 -15.49 -0.53 -44.44
C ASP A 30 -14.38 -0.06 -43.46
N LEU A 31 -13.70 -1.04 -42.85
CA LEU A 31 -12.67 -0.82 -41.85
C LEU A 31 -11.26 -0.84 -42.44
N ASP A 32 -11.08 -1.16 -43.71
CA ASP A 32 -9.76 -1.25 -44.34
C ASP A 32 -9.25 0.10 -44.87
N ALA A 33 -10.14 1.10 -44.95
CA ALA A 33 -9.85 2.45 -45.40
C ALA A 33 -8.85 3.30 -44.56
N PRO A 34 -8.67 3.13 -43.22
CA PRO A 34 -7.73 3.94 -42.45
C PRO A 34 -6.27 3.62 -42.81
N ALA A 35 -5.44 4.66 -42.97
CA ALA A 35 -4.01 4.48 -43.19
C ALA A 35 -3.36 3.76 -41.99
N ALA A 36 -2.40 2.87 -42.27
CA ALA A 36 -1.67 2.17 -41.21
C ALA A 36 -0.85 3.16 -40.37
N TRP A 37 -1.21 3.32 -39.10
CA TRP A 37 -0.43 4.12 -38.14
C TRP A 37 0.88 3.38 -37.78
N PRO A 38 2.05 4.04 -37.87
CA PRO A 38 3.35 3.40 -37.63
C PRO A 38 3.67 3.19 -36.13
N GLY A 39 2.83 3.69 -35.23
CA GLY A 39 3.06 3.69 -33.79
C GLY A 39 3.63 5.02 -33.30
N LEU A 40 3.27 5.40 -32.07
CA LEU A 40 3.75 6.62 -31.44
C LEU A 40 5.08 6.38 -30.72
N ARG A 41 6.08 7.22 -30.98
CA ARG A 41 7.38 7.22 -30.30
C ARG A 41 7.51 8.43 -29.39
N PHE A 42 8.16 8.26 -28.23
CA PHE A 42 8.30 9.29 -27.20
C PHE A 42 9.66 9.98 -27.29
N GLU A 43 9.97 10.51 -28.47
CA GLU A 43 11.22 11.21 -28.78
C GLU A 43 10.94 12.66 -29.13
N SER A 44 11.88 13.55 -28.83
CA SER A 44 11.84 14.95 -29.24
C SER A 44 13.25 15.48 -29.46
N SER A 45 13.43 16.31 -30.49
CA SER A 45 14.67 17.05 -30.75
C SER A 45 14.73 18.36 -29.95
N ASP A 46 13.61 18.81 -29.39
CA ASP A 46 13.56 19.97 -28.50
C ASP A 46 14.04 19.54 -27.09
N PRO A 47 15.18 20.06 -26.61
CA PRO A 47 15.77 19.68 -25.33
C PRO A 47 14.93 20.04 -24.11
N VAL A 48 13.95 20.95 -24.23
CA VAL A 48 13.03 21.28 -23.13
C VAL A 48 11.68 20.58 -23.24
N SER A 49 11.51 19.66 -24.18
CA SER A 49 10.26 18.92 -24.35
C SER A 49 10.04 17.90 -23.22
N ILE A 50 8.78 17.79 -22.77
CA ILE A 50 8.36 16.79 -21.78
C ILE A 50 8.16 15.39 -22.38
N ILE A 51 8.14 15.27 -23.72
CA ILE A 51 7.83 14.02 -24.42
C ILE A 51 8.71 12.83 -23.97
N PRO A 52 10.05 12.96 -23.89
CA PRO A 52 10.90 11.85 -23.44
C PRO A 52 10.58 11.38 -22.01
N ALA A 53 10.22 12.30 -21.11
CA ALA A 53 9.86 11.96 -19.74
C ALA A 53 8.55 11.15 -19.65
N MET A 54 7.60 11.38 -20.56
CA MET A 54 6.42 10.53 -20.69
C MET A 54 6.75 9.12 -21.19
N GLY A 55 7.80 8.98 -22.02
CA GLY A 55 8.22 7.71 -22.60
C GLY A 55 8.59 6.66 -21.55
N GLU A 56 9.27 7.05 -20.47
CA GLU A 56 9.63 6.15 -19.36
C GLU A 56 8.41 5.49 -18.71
N TYR A 57 7.36 6.29 -18.47
CA TYR A 57 6.14 5.81 -17.83
C TYR A 57 5.25 5.04 -18.80
N GLN A 58 5.24 5.44 -20.08
CA GLN A 58 4.59 4.68 -21.14
C GLN A 58 5.22 3.29 -21.28
N ALA A 59 6.54 3.19 -21.29
CA ALA A 59 7.27 1.93 -21.35
C ALA A 59 6.94 1.03 -20.15
N MET A 60 6.85 1.59 -18.93
CA MET A 60 6.46 0.81 -17.74
C MET A 60 5.00 0.31 -17.82
N LEU A 61 4.09 1.10 -18.37
CA LEU A 61 2.70 0.67 -18.61
C LEU A 61 2.63 -0.42 -19.69
N ASP A 62 3.39 -0.27 -20.79
CA ASP A 62 3.44 -1.28 -21.84
C ASP A 62 4.10 -2.58 -21.36
N ALA A 63 5.07 -2.51 -20.43
CA ALA A 63 5.65 -3.67 -19.77
C ALA A 63 4.64 -4.48 -18.93
N THR A 64 3.55 -3.83 -18.50
CA THR A 64 2.46 -4.43 -17.70
C THR A 64 1.15 -4.58 -18.48
N ARG A 65 1.21 -4.45 -19.82
CA ARG A 65 0.04 -4.65 -20.72
C ARG A 65 -0.55 -6.06 -20.62
N THR A 66 0.30 -7.04 -20.32
CA THR A 66 -0.03 -8.44 -20.04
C THR A 66 0.23 -8.77 -18.58
N GLY A 67 -0.29 -9.90 -18.10
CA GLY A 67 -0.02 -10.37 -16.74
C GLY A 67 -0.65 -11.74 -16.48
N GLN A 68 -0.45 -12.25 -15.27
CA GLN A 68 -1.08 -13.49 -14.85
C GLN A 68 -2.60 -13.33 -14.78
N VAL A 69 -3.31 -14.32 -15.33
CA VAL A 69 -4.76 -14.46 -15.19
C VAL A 69 -5.03 -15.30 -13.95
N LYS A 70 -5.94 -14.86 -13.08
CA LYS A 70 -6.36 -15.66 -11.93
C LYS A 70 -6.99 -16.96 -12.42
N SER A 71 -6.59 -18.09 -11.86
CA SER A 71 -7.08 -19.42 -12.27
C SER A 71 -8.58 -19.59 -12.04
N GLU A 72 -9.08 -19.01 -10.96
CA GLU A 72 -10.47 -19.05 -10.55
C GLU A 72 -11.26 -17.91 -11.21
N ARG A 73 -12.43 -18.25 -11.77
CA ARG A 73 -13.35 -17.26 -12.33
C ARG A 73 -14.14 -16.58 -11.20
N ALA A 74 -14.26 -15.25 -11.29
CA ALA A 74 -15.08 -14.49 -10.35
C ALA A 74 -16.58 -14.77 -10.53
N ILE A 75 -17.34 -14.67 -9.44
CA ILE A 75 -18.81 -14.73 -9.44
C ILE A 75 -19.32 -13.31 -9.71
N ILE A 76 -19.69 -13.06 -10.96
CA ILE A 76 -20.17 -11.75 -11.47
C ILE A 76 -21.46 -11.96 -12.26
N PRO A 77 -22.22 -10.89 -12.58
CA PRO A 77 -23.41 -11.02 -13.44
C PRO A 77 -23.11 -11.68 -14.79
N ASP A 78 -24.00 -12.59 -15.22
CA ASP A 78 -23.88 -13.29 -16.50
C ASP A 78 -24.34 -12.45 -17.71
N ASP A 79 -25.20 -11.46 -17.47
CA ASP A 79 -25.74 -10.59 -18.51
C ASP A 79 -24.64 -9.75 -19.19
N PRO A 80 -24.38 -9.94 -20.50
CA PRO A 80 -23.38 -9.16 -21.24
C PRO A 80 -23.67 -7.66 -21.28
N GLU A 81 -24.93 -7.23 -21.17
CA GLU A 81 -25.30 -5.81 -21.10
C GLU A 81 -24.93 -5.20 -19.74
N GLU A 82 -25.13 -5.94 -18.64
CA GLU A 82 -24.67 -5.52 -17.32
C GLU A 82 -23.15 -5.39 -17.26
N ARG A 83 -22.42 -6.35 -17.84
CA ARG A 83 -20.95 -6.28 -18.00
C ARG A 83 -20.53 -5.05 -18.81
N ALA A 84 -21.23 -4.77 -19.93
CA ALA A 84 -20.97 -3.59 -20.75
C ALA A 84 -21.17 -2.29 -19.95
N ARG A 85 -22.25 -2.17 -19.18
CA ARG A 85 -22.51 -1.00 -18.32
C ARG A 85 -21.44 -0.84 -17.25
N HIS A 86 -21.09 -1.92 -16.56
CA HIS A 86 -20.05 -1.91 -15.52
C HIS A 86 -18.71 -1.44 -16.08
N LEU A 87 -18.24 -2.05 -17.17
CA LEU A 87 -16.92 -1.77 -17.73
C LEU A 87 -16.84 -0.38 -18.40
N LYS A 88 -17.94 0.10 -19.01
CA LYS A 88 -18.04 1.52 -19.43
C LYS A 88 -17.95 2.46 -18.23
N GLY A 89 -18.68 2.15 -17.15
CA GLY A 89 -18.61 2.86 -15.88
C GLY A 89 -17.18 2.95 -15.35
N PHE A 90 -16.44 1.83 -15.37
CA PHE A 90 -15.03 1.76 -14.97
C PHE A 90 -14.13 2.62 -15.88
N GLY A 91 -14.33 2.57 -17.20
CA GLY A 91 -13.57 3.38 -18.16
C GLY A 91 -13.76 4.88 -17.93
N TYR A 92 -15.01 5.34 -17.76
CA TYR A 92 -15.30 6.74 -17.42
C TYR A 92 -14.79 7.13 -16.03
N TYR A 93 -14.88 6.21 -15.08
CA TYR A 93 -14.28 6.38 -13.77
C TYR A 93 -12.77 6.63 -13.90
N CYS A 94 -12.06 5.99 -14.84
CA CYS A 94 -10.64 6.25 -15.15
C CYS A 94 -10.39 7.44 -16.10
N ASP A 95 -11.36 8.36 -16.23
CA ASP A 95 -11.29 9.59 -17.02
C ASP A 95 -11.16 9.40 -18.53
N ALA A 96 -11.63 8.27 -19.09
CA ALA A 96 -11.86 8.19 -20.52
C ALA A 96 -12.91 9.23 -20.95
N GLY A 97 -12.65 9.97 -22.01
CA GLY A 97 -13.61 10.94 -22.54
C GLY A 97 -14.85 10.24 -23.11
N GLN A 98 -14.62 9.18 -23.89
CA GLN A 98 -15.67 8.34 -24.47
C GLN A 98 -15.25 6.86 -24.38
N VAL A 99 -16.22 5.97 -24.17
CA VAL A 99 -16.01 4.53 -24.11
C VAL A 99 -17.01 3.82 -25.03
N GLY A 100 -16.51 2.89 -25.84
CA GLY A 100 -17.32 2.05 -26.72
C GLY A 100 -16.84 0.61 -26.67
N ILE A 101 -17.71 -0.32 -27.04
CA ILE A 101 -17.43 -1.77 -27.05
C ILE A 101 -17.75 -2.34 -28.43
N CYS A 102 -16.93 -3.25 -28.93
CA CYS A 102 -17.24 -3.99 -30.15
C CYS A 102 -16.80 -5.45 -30.06
N ARG A 103 -17.38 -6.28 -30.93
CA ARG A 103 -16.75 -7.55 -31.33
C ARG A 103 -15.55 -7.23 -32.19
N ILE A 104 -14.44 -7.93 -32.00
CA ILE A 104 -13.19 -7.67 -32.72
C ILE A 104 -13.34 -8.17 -34.18
N PRO A 105 -13.36 -7.29 -35.19
CA PRO A 105 -13.40 -7.72 -36.58
C PRO A 105 -12.07 -8.36 -36.97
N ALA A 106 -12.08 -9.35 -37.89
CA ALA A 106 -10.85 -10.00 -38.35
C ALA A 106 -9.82 -9.00 -38.91
N SER A 107 -10.28 -7.96 -39.61
CA SER A 107 -9.44 -6.88 -40.14
C SER A 107 -8.87 -5.95 -39.07
N ALA A 108 -9.30 -6.03 -37.81
CA ALA A 108 -8.75 -5.20 -36.74
C ALA A 108 -7.45 -5.77 -36.16
N TRP A 109 -7.14 -7.04 -36.38
CA TRP A 109 -5.87 -7.64 -35.94
C TRP A 109 -4.70 -7.20 -36.82
N ARG A 110 -3.56 -6.87 -36.21
CA ARG A 110 -2.32 -6.58 -36.95
C ARG A 110 -1.61 -7.90 -37.27
N ALA A 111 -1.11 -8.02 -38.50
CA ALA A 111 -0.20 -9.10 -38.85
C ALA A 111 1.15 -8.97 -38.13
N ASP A 112 1.59 -7.73 -37.91
CA ASP A 112 2.81 -7.38 -37.18
C ASP A 112 2.41 -6.51 -35.97
N PRO A 113 2.45 -7.03 -34.72
CA PRO A 113 2.15 -6.25 -33.53
C PRO A 113 3.06 -5.03 -33.37
N LEU A 114 2.51 -3.91 -32.90
CA LEU A 114 3.31 -2.75 -32.55
C LEU A 114 3.96 -2.99 -31.18
N GLU A 115 5.29 -2.88 -31.13
CA GLU A 115 6.07 -3.00 -29.91
C GLU A 115 6.70 -1.66 -29.48
N ASN A 116 6.79 -1.47 -28.16
CA ASN A 116 7.50 -0.37 -27.56
C ASN A 116 8.93 -0.82 -27.20
N PRO A 117 9.97 -0.37 -27.94
CA PRO A 117 11.35 -0.81 -27.73
C PRO A 117 11.92 -0.38 -26.37
N ASP A 118 11.35 0.67 -25.75
CA ASP A 118 11.82 1.18 -24.45
C ASP A 118 11.51 0.24 -23.28
N VAL A 119 10.61 -0.74 -23.47
CA VAL A 119 10.29 -1.75 -22.44
C VAL A 119 11.54 -2.55 -22.04
N ALA A 120 12.37 -2.93 -23.01
CA ALA A 120 13.56 -3.74 -22.77
C ALA A 120 14.56 -3.05 -21.83
N ARG A 121 14.64 -1.71 -21.89
CA ARG A 121 15.54 -0.91 -21.04
C ARG A 121 15.15 -0.92 -19.56
N LEU A 122 13.88 -1.17 -19.24
CA LEU A 122 13.39 -1.22 -17.86
C LEU A 122 13.60 -2.58 -17.18
N ALA A 123 13.89 -3.64 -17.95
CA ALA A 123 13.96 -5.01 -17.44
C ALA A 123 15.04 -5.18 -16.35
N ASP A 124 16.22 -4.60 -16.54
CA ASP A 124 17.30 -4.67 -15.54
C ASP A 124 16.86 -4.03 -14.21
N LYS A 125 16.33 -2.81 -14.26
CA LYS A 125 15.84 -2.09 -13.07
C LYS A 125 14.76 -2.86 -12.33
N ILE A 126 13.85 -3.52 -13.06
CA ILE A 126 12.80 -4.34 -12.47
C ILE A 126 13.37 -5.58 -11.79
N ASN A 127 14.40 -6.20 -12.36
CA ASN A 127 15.01 -7.41 -11.84
C ASN A 127 15.93 -7.17 -10.64
N THR A 128 16.67 -6.06 -10.63
CA THR A 128 17.77 -5.82 -9.68
C THR A 128 17.40 -4.88 -8.53
N MET A 129 16.46 -3.95 -8.72
CA MET A 129 16.22 -2.92 -7.71
C MET A 129 15.33 -3.41 -6.56
N GLN A 130 15.83 -3.25 -5.33
CA GLN A 130 15.05 -3.41 -4.10
C GLN A 130 14.44 -2.06 -3.70
N VAL A 131 13.12 -2.03 -3.53
CA VAL A 131 12.40 -0.83 -3.07
C VAL A 131 12.53 -0.64 -1.56
N LYS A 132 12.63 0.61 -1.10
CA LYS A 132 12.74 0.99 0.32
C LYS A 132 11.41 1.56 0.83
N THR A 133 10.41 0.72 1.09
CA THR A 133 9.09 1.19 1.52
C THR A 133 8.38 0.23 2.46
N PHE A 134 7.48 0.77 3.30
CA PHE A 134 6.52 0.02 4.12
C PHE A 134 5.14 -0.09 3.47
N ALA A 135 5.00 0.20 2.17
CA ALA A 135 3.74 0.01 1.48
C ALA A 135 3.28 -1.46 1.56
N ALA A 136 2.09 -1.68 2.12
CA ALA A 136 1.56 -3.02 2.32
C ALA A 136 1.49 -3.81 1.00
N GLY A 137 1.99 -5.05 1.03
CA GLY A 137 2.00 -5.96 -0.12
C GLY A 137 2.99 -5.59 -1.24
N VAL A 138 3.89 -4.62 -1.05
CA VAL A 138 4.83 -4.19 -2.10
C VAL A 138 5.72 -5.33 -2.61
N ASP A 139 6.21 -6.19 -1.73
CA ASP A 139 7.05 -7.34 -2.11
C ASP A 139 6.29 -8.33 -3.00
N VAL A 140 4.99 -8.52 -2.75
CA VAL A 140 4.12 -9.37 -3.58
C VAL A 140 3.94 -8.76 -4.97
N ILE A 141 3.76 -7.43 -5.04
CA ILE A 141 3.62 -6.70 -6.31
C ILE A 141 4.91 -6.76 -7.12
N MET A 142 6.07 -6.52 -6.49
CA MET A 142 7.37 -6.56 -7.14
C MET A 142 7.70 -7.97 -7.63
N ALA A 143 7.42 -9.00 -6.84
CA ALA A 143 7.56 -10.39 -7.29
C ALA A 143 6.66 -10.69 -8.50
N GLY A 144 5.39 -10.26 -8.45
CA GLY A 144 4.45 -10.42 -9.56
C GLY A 144 4.89 -9.70 -10.84
N LEU A 145 5.49 -8.51 -10.72
CA LEU A 145 6.05 -7.77 -11.86
C LEU A 145 7.22 -8.52 -12.52
N LYS A 146 8.16 -9.06 -11.71
CA LYS A 146 9.26 -9.89 -12.22
C LYS A 146 8.76 -11.16 -12.90
N GLU A 147 7.80 -11.84 -12.28
CA GLU A 147 7.18 -13.04 -12.84
C GLU A 147 6.44 -12.76 -14.16
N ALA A 148 5.75 -11.63 -14.27
CA ALA A 148 5.05 -11.23 -15.48
C ALA A 148 6.01 -10.95 -16.65
N LEU A 149 7.17 -10.33 -16.39
CA LEU A 149 8.20 -10.10 -17.40
C LEU A 149 8.94 -11.36 -17.83
N ALA A 150 9.11 -12.31 -16.90
CA ALA A 150 9.75 -13.60 -17.20
C ALA A 150 8.80 -14.60 -17.89
N ALA A 151 7.49 -14.35 -17.86
CA ALA A 151 6.50 -15.24 -18.43
C ALA A 151 6.55 -15.24 -19.98
N PRO A 152 6.35 -16.40 -20.64
CA PRO A 152 6.24 -16.46 -22.09
C PRO A 152 5.08 -15.59 -22.60
N ALA A 153 5.29 -14.92 -23.75
CA ALA A 153 4.24 -14.14 -24.39
C ALA A 153 3.05 -15.04 -24.78
N ARG A 154 1.86 -14.71 -24.28
CA ARG A 154 0.60 -15.34 -24.72
C ARG A 154 0.00 -14.57 -25.89
N THR A 155 -0.59 -15.28 -26.85
CA THR A 155 -1.36 -14.67 -27.94
C THR A 155 -2.71 -14.19 -27.41
N CYS A 156 -3.30 -13.16 -28.01
CA CYS A 156 -4.64 -12.68 -27.69
C CYS A 156 -5.62 -12.78 -28.87
N GLN A 157 -5.26 -13.51 -29.94
CA GLN A 157 -6.07 -13.56 -31.17
C GLN A 157 -7.41 -14.30 -30.99
N ASP A 158 -7.55 -15.04 -29.90
CA ASP A 158 -8.78 -15.71 -29.46
C ASP A 158 -9.73 -14.79 -28.67
N HIS A 159 -9.32 -13.56 -28.35
CA HIS A 159 -10.19 -12.58 -27.72
C HIS A 159 -11.35 -12.19 -28.65
N ALA A 160 -12.56 -12.12 -28.10
CA ALA A 160 -13.79 -11.89 -28.87
C ALA A 160 -14.29 -10.44 -28.80
N ALA A 161 -14.00 -9.73 -27.72
CA ALA A 161 -14.50 -8.38 -27.45
C ALA A 161 -13.36 -7.38 -27.20
N ALA A 162 -13.59 -6.13 -27.61
CA ALA A 162 -12.71 -5.01 -27.32
C ALA A 162 -13.49 -3.85 -26.69
N LEU A 163 -12.90 -3.25 -25.65
CA LEU A 163 -13.30 -1.97 -25.08
C LEU A 163 -12.35 -0.89 -25.57
N ILE A 164 -12.89 0.20 -26.09
CA ILE A 164 -12.12 1.30 -26.69
C ILE A 164 -12.32 2.55 -25.84
N PHE A 165 -11.21 3.22 -25.52
CA PHE A 165 -11.18 4.46 -24.77
C PHE A 165 -10.66 5.58 -25.66
N LEU A 166 -11.44 6.65 -25.77
CA LEU A 166 -11.07 7.86 -26.52
C LEU A 166 -10.72 8.97 -25.54
N TYR A 167 -9.57 9.61 -25.79
CA TYR A 167 -9.07 10.74 -25.02
C TYR A 167 -8.96 11.97 -25.92
N GLU A 168 -9.77 12.99 -25.66
CA GLU A 168 -9.75 14.23 -26.40
C GLU A 168 -8.44 15.00 -26.19
N TYR A 169 -8.00 15.69 -27.24
CA TYR A 169 -6.93 16.68 -27.11
C TYR A 169 -7.55 17.99 -26.60
N PRO A 170 -7.05 18.58 -25.50
CA PRO A 170 -7.36 19.98 -25.20
C PRO A 170 -6.90 20.89 -26.35
N ARG A 171 -7.18 22.20 -26.25
CA ARG A 171 -6.59 23.18 -27.17
C ARG A 171 -5.07 23.03 -27.22
N ASP A 172 -4.49 23.38 -28.36
CA ASP A 172 -3.03 23.39 -28.46
C ASP A 172 -2.43 24.46 -27.53
N PRO A 173 -1.29 24.17 -26.89
CA PRO A 173 -0.55 25.19 -26.14
C PRO A 173 -0.12 26.33 -27.07
N GLY A 174 -0.31 27.58 -26.64
CA GLY A 174 0.14 28.72 -27.45
C GLY A 174 1.67 28.77 -27.53
N VAL A 175 2.24 29.12 -28.68
CA VAL A 175 3.70 29.16 -28.87
C VAL A 175 4.37 30.15 -27.90
N ASP A 176 3.76 31.32 -27.73
CA ASP A 176 4.22 32.36 -26.80
C ASP A 176 3.49 32.33 -25.45
N GLU A 177 2.73 31.27 -25.17
CA GLU A 177 2.01 31.14 -23.90
C GLU A 177 2.99 30.82 -22.76
N ILE A 178 3.01 31.67 -21.73
CA ILE A 178 3.78 31.43 -20.51
C ILE A 178 3.36 30.08 -19.89
N GLY A 179 4.32 29.18 -19.71
CA GLY A 179 4.11 27.81 -19.22
C GLY A 179 3.99 26.75 -20.31
N ALA A 180 3.81 27.13 -21.58
CA ALA A 180 3.57 26.16 -22.65
C ALA A 180 4.84 25.54 -23.26
N GLY A 181 6.03 26.04 -22.92
CA GLY A 181 7.28 25.66 -23.58
C GLY A 181 7.55 24.15 -23.58
N TRP A 182 7.30 23.47 -22.46
CA TRP A 182 7.60 22.03 -22.32
C TRP A 182 6.60 21.11 -23.02
N ILE A 183 5.37 21.59 -23.26
CA ILE A 183 4.23 20.77 -23.70
C ILE A 183 3.89 20.93 -25.19
N GLN A 184 4.70 21.66 -25.94
CA GLN A 184 4.53 21.82 -27.38
C GLN A 184 4.57 20.47 -28.11
N GLY A 185 3.63 20.24 -29.03
CA GLY A 185 3.55 19.01 -29.83
C GLY A 185 3.19 17.73 -29.07
N ALA A 186 2.93 17.80 -27.76
CA ALA A 186 2.84 16.62 -26.89
C ALA A 186 1.43 15.96 -26.80
N GLN A 187 0.45 16.42 -27.59
CA GLN A 187 -0.96 16.02 -27.45
C GLN A 187 -1.19 14.50 -27.62
N ALA A 188 -0.61 13.92 -28.68
CA ALA A 188 -0.73 12.50 -28.96
C ALA A 188 -0.08 11.66 -27.86
N HIS A 189 1.09 12.06 -27.38
CA HIS A 189 1.83 11.41 -26.30
C HIS A 189 1.07 11.44 -24.98
N ARG A 190 0.50 12.60 -24.64
CA ARG A 190 -0.37 12.75 -23.48
C ARG A 190 -1.58 11.83 -23.58
N ALA A 191 -2.28 11.81 -24.70
CA ALA A 191 -3.44 10.92 -24.87
C ALA A 191 -3.06 9.43 -24.84
N CYS A 192 -1.93 9.05 -25.42
CA CYS A 192 -1.39 7.68 -25.36
C CYS A 192 -1.15 7.26 -23.91
N LEU A 193 -0.44 8.10 -23.14
CA LEU A 193 -0.09 7.82 -21.76
C LEU A 193 -1.33 7.71 -20.87
N ARG A 194 -2.29 8.64 -21.03
CA ARG A 194 -3.55 8.64 -20.29
C ARG A 194 -4.42 7.41 -20.64
N GLY A 195 -4.46 7.03 -21.91
CA GLY A 195 -5.19 5.84 -22.38
C GLY A 195 -4.56 4.53 -21.93
N ALA A 196 -3.22 4.44 -21.96
CA ALA A 196 -2.49 3.28 -21.47
C ALA A 196 -2.72 3.04 -19.98
N GLU A 197 -2.75 4.10 -19.14
CA GLU A 197 -3.07 3.99 -17.71
C GLU A 197 -4.41 3.26 -17.49
N THR A 198 -5.46 3.68 -18.21
CA THR A 198 -6.79 3.07 -18.13
C THR A 198 -6.82 1.66 -18.68
N ALA A 199 -6.24 1.44 -19.85
CA ALA A 199 -6.26 0.13 -20.50
C ALA A 199 -5.50 -0.93 -19.67
N VAL A 200 -4.33 -0.60 -19.14
CA VAL A 200 -3.55 -1.51 -18.28
C VAL A 200 -4.28 -1.82 -16.98
N THR A 201 -4.89 -0.80 -16.36
CA THR A 201 -5.68 -0.98 -15.13
C THR A 201 -6.88 -1.90 -15.39
N LEU A 202 -7.65 -1.65 -16.44
CA LEU A 202 -8.85 -2.44 -16.73
C LEU A 202 -8.50 -3.86 -17.20
N ALA A 203 -7.44 -4.04 -17.98
CA ALA A 203 -6.94 -5.38 -18.32
C ALA A 203 -6.52 -6.14 -17.06
N THR A 204 -5.86 -5.47 -16.10
CA THR A 204 -5.55 -6.06 -14.79
C THR A 204 -6.81 -6.42 -14.02
N TYR A 205 -7.83 -5.55 -13.99
CA TYR A 205 -9.12 -5.85 -13.37
C TYR A 205 -9.76 -7.12 -13.95
N LEU A 206 -9.83 -7.25 -15.28
CA LEU A 206 -10.37 -8.44 -15.95
C LEU A 206 -9.59 -9.72 -15.62
N ARG A 207 -8.24 -9.64 -15.61
CA ARG A 207 -7.38 -10.77 -15.22
C ARG A 207 -7.58 -11.20 -13.77
N LEU A 208 -7.84 -10.25 -12.87
CA LEU A 208 -8.18 -10.54 -11.47
C LEU A 208 -9.55 -11.24 -11.35
N LEU A 209 -10.48 -10.97 -12.26
CA LEU A 209 -11.75 -11.70 -12.36
C LEU A 209 -11.64 -13.07 -13.06
N GLY A 210 -10.43 -13.43 -13.51
CA GLY A 210 -10.13 -14.70 -14.18
C GLY A 210 -10.33 -14.68 -15.70
N TYR A 211 -10.50 -13.51 -16.32
CA TYR A 211 -10.64 -13.35 -17.78
C TYR A 211 -9.31 -12.95 -18.40
N ASP A 212 -8.92 -13.60 -19.50
CA ASP A 212 -7.73 -13.14 -20.21
C ASP A 212 -8.01 -11.77 -20.85
N ALA A 213 -7.05 -10.88 -20.72
CA ALA A 213 -7.17 -9.51 -21.16
C ALA A 213 -5.82 -8.88 -21.44
N ARG A 214 -5.77 -8.12 -22.53
CA ARG A 214 -4.56 -7.42 -23.01
C ARG A 214 -4.86 -5.95 -23.25
N ALA A 215 -4.02 -5.09 -22.69
CA ALA A 215 -4.09 -3.65 -22.92
C ALA A 215 -3.40 -3.27 -24.23
N HIS A 216 -3.88 -2.23 -24.89
CA HIS A 216 -3.37 -1.70 -26.15
C HIS A 216 -3.29 -0.17 -26.09
N SER A 217 -2.16 0.39 -26.51
CA SER A 217 -1.86 1.81 -26.53
C SER A 217 -1.42 2.23 -27.94
N MET A 218 -1.26 3.54 -28.18
CA MET A 218 -0.72 4.03 -29.46
C MET A 218 0.78 3.71 -29.61
N ALA A 219 1.46 3.26 -28.55
CA ALA A 219 2.88 2.89 -28.52
C ALA A 219 3.12 1.37 -28.61
N ALA A 220 2.16 0.55 -28.16
CA ALA A 220 2.20 -0.90 -28.27
C ALA A 220 0.80 -1.50 -28.47
N SER A 221 0.59 -2.28 -29.54
CA SER A 221 -0.73 -2.83 -29.87
C SER A 221 -0.70 -3.97 -30.89
N ASP A 222 -1.44 -5.05 -30.60
CA ASP A 222 -1.72 -6.15 -31.54
C ASP A 222 -2.94 -5.87 -32.45
N VAL A 223 -3.62 -4.74 -32.27
CA VAL A 223 -4.83 -4.33 -33.02
C VAL A 223 -4.73 -2.92 -33.60
N TYR A 224 -5.44 -2.66 -34.69
CA TYR A 224 -5.65 -1.33 -35.24
C TYR A 224 -6.71 -0.57 -34.43
N LEU A 225 -6.26 0.35 -33.58
CA LEU A 225 -7.13 1.08 -32.64
C LEU A 225 -8.24 1.87 -33.35
N GLU A 226 -7.95 2.51 -34.50
CA GLU A 226 -8.95 3.28 -35.25
C GLU A 226 -10.08 2.38 -35.81
N ARG A 227 -9.73 1.19 -36.29
CA ARG A 227 -10.72 0.21 -36.79
C ARG A 227 -11.66 -0.22 -35.66
N LEU A 228 -11.10 -0.46 -34.47
CA LEU A 228 -11.90 -0.75 -33.28
C LEU A 228 -12.76 0.43 -32.85
N ALA A 229 -12.26 1.66 -32.89
CA ALA A 229 -13.03 2.86 -32.53
C ALA A 229 -14.24 3.07 -33.45
N VAL A 230 -14.11 2.77 -34.74
CA VAL A 230 -15.23 2.80 -35.69
C VAL A 230 -16.22 1.67 -35.42
N ALA A 231 -15.74 0.44 -35.25
CA ALA A 231 -16.59 -0.70 -34.93
C ALA A 231 -17.37 -0.50 -33.62
N ALA A 232 -16.76 0.13 -32.62
CA ALA A 232 -17.37 0.45 -31.32
C ALA A 232 -18.28 1.70 -31.35
N GLY A 233 -18.43 2.34 -32.50
CA GLY A 233 -19.30 3.52 -32.66
C GLY A 233 -18.81 4.74 -31.89
N LEU A 234 -17.51 4.98 -31.85
CA LEU A 234 -16.88 6.21 -31.36
C LEU A 234 -16.44 7.15 -32.48
N ALA A 235 -16.20 6.62 -33.68
CA ALA A 235 -15.78 7.37 -34.85
C ALA A 235 -16.40 6.80 -36.13
N TRP A 236 -16.29 7.53 -37.23
CA TRP A 236 -16.44 7.01 -38.59
C TRP A 236 -15.18 7.33 -39.40
N ILE A 237 -15.01 6.73 -40.58
CA ILE A 237 -13.90 7.04 -41.48
C ILE A 237 -14.29 8.13 -42.45
N ASP A 238 -13.46 9.18 -42.52
CA ASP A 238 -13.56 10.27 -43.48
C ASP A 238 -12.16 10.62 -43.99
N ASP A 239 -11.98 10.51 -45.31
CA ASP A 239 -10.70 10.73 -46.00
C ASP A 239 -9.52 9.98 -45.34
N GLY A 240 -9.68 8.66 -45.19
CA GLY A 240 -8.63 7.76 -44.70
C GLY A 240 -8.27 7.88 -43.23
N ALA A 241 -9.03 8.64 -42.42
CA ALA A 241 -8.78 8.83 -40.99
C ALA A 241 -10.07 8.71 -40.16
N ALA A 242 -9.93 8.32 -38.90
CA ALA A 242 -11.05 8.28 -37.96
C ALA A 242 -11.46 9.70 -37.51
N VAL A 243 -12.76 10.00 -37.57
CA VAL A 243 -13.37 11.27 -37.16
C VAL A 243 -14.42 11.03 -36.08
N ASN A 244 -14.30 11.77 -34.97
CA ASN A 244 -15.23 11.76 -33.86
C ASN A 244 -16.27 12.91 -33.98
N PRO A 245 -17.56 12.68 -33.64
CA PRO A 245 -18.60 13.69 -33.78
C PRO A 245 -18.39 14.95 -32.92
N PHE A 246 -17.69 14.85 -31.78
CA PHE A 246 -17.46 15.98 -30.88
C PHE A 246 -16.08 16.62 -31.05
N HIS A 247 -15.07 15.82 -31.43
CA HIS A 247 -13.67 16.23 -31.41
C HIS A 247 -13.00 16.25 -32.79
N GLY A 248 -13.72 15.92 -33.87
CA GLY A 248 -13.11 15.76 -35.18
C GLY A 248 -11.99 14.71 -35.13
N ARG A 249 -10.80 15.03 -35.66
CA ARG A 249 -9.60 14.18 -35.60
C ARG A 249 -8.72 14.39 -34.34
N ARG A 250 -9.16 15.20 -33.38
CA ARG A 250 -8.36 15.64 -32.22
C ARG A 250 -8.52 14.72 -31.00
N PHE A 251 -8.11 13.47 -31.13
CA PHE A 251 -8.19 12.50 -30.04
C PHE A 251 -7.11 11.42 -30.17
N GLY A 252 -6.80 10.77 -29.05
CA GLY A 252 -6.01 9.55 -28.99
C GLY A 252 -6.87 8.36 -28.55
N LEU A 253 -6.36 7.15 -28.77
CA LEU A 253 -7.07 5.90 -28.51
C LEU A 253 -6.24 4.95 -27.64
N ALA A 254 -6.94 4.15 -26.85
CA ALA A 254 -6.42 2.94 -26.21
C ALA A 254 -7.52 1.87 -26.21
N ALA A 255 -7.15 0.61 -26.02
CA ALA A 255 -8.13 -0.47 -25.98
C ALA A 255 -7.74 -1.58 -25.00
N VAL A 256 -8.74 -2.37 -24.61
CA VAL A 256 -8.55 -3.66 -23.93
C VAL A 256 -9.26 -4.72 -24.75
N THR A 257 -8.55 -5.76 -25.16
CA THR A 257 -9.14 -6.98 -25.76
C THR A 257 -9.28 -8.04 -24.67
N THR A 258 -10.33 -8.86 -24.72
CA THR A 258 -10.58 -9.89 -23.70
C THR A 258 -11.38 -11.09 -24.22
N ASP A 259 -11.23 -12.23 -23.53
CA ASP A 259 -12.09 -13.42 -23.68
C ASP A 259 -13.46 -13.27 -22.99
N MET A 260 -13.68 -12.20 -22.20
CA MET A 260 -14.98 -11.95 -21.57
C MET A 260 -16.07 -11.63 -22.60
N GLU A 261 -17.20 -12.33 -22.51
CA GLU A 261 -18.40 -11.99 -23.28
C GLU A 261 -19.02 -10.69 -22.75
N ILE A 262 -19.16 -9.70 -23.64
CA ILE A 262 -19.67 -8.36 -23.35
C ILE A 262 -20.52 -7.88 -24.53
N ALA A 263 -21.63 -7.19 -24.24
CA ALA A 263 -22.52 -6.64 -25.27
C ALA A 263 -21.81 -5.53 -26.09
N PRO A 264 -21.79 -5.62 -27.43
CA PRO A 264 -21.17 -4.60 -28.28
C PRO A 264 -22.10 -3.40 -28.51
N ASP A 265 -21.49 -2.23 -28.73
CA ASP A 265 -22.17 -1.05 -29.27
C ASP A 265 -22.36 -1.15 -30.79
N LYS A 266 -23.28 -0.34 -31.31
CA LYS A 266 -23.50 -0.21 -32.76
C LYS A 266 -22.62 0.90 -33.35
N PRO A 267 -22.05 0.72 -34.56
CA PRO A 267 -21.30 1.76 -35.27
C PRO A 267 -22.11 3.04 -35.48
N LEU A 268 -21.41 4.18 -35.60
CA LEU A 268 -22.03 5.46 -35.95
C LEU A 268 -22.42 5.51 -37.43
N LYS A 269 -23.48 6.25 -37.75
CA LYS A 269 -23.70 6.69 -39.14
C LYS A 269 -22.64 7.75 -39.50
N PRO A 270 -22.08 7.73 -40.72
CA PRO A 270 -21.16 8.78 -41.18
C PRO A 270 -21.77 10.17 -41.05
N ASN A 271 -20.94 11.17 -40.77
CA ASN A 271 -21.35 12.58 -40.60
C ASN A 271 -22.35 12.82 -39.46
N ALA A 272 -22.34 11.97 -38.42
CA ALA A 272 -23.12 12.20 -37.22
C ALA A 272 -22.72 13.53 -36.55
N THR A 273 -23.68 14.41 -36.28
CA THR A 273 -23.44 15.69 -35.61
C THR A 273 -23.85 15.62 -34.13
N PRO A 274 -23.16 16.35 -33.22
CA PRO A 274 -23.58 16.46 -31.82
C PRO A 274 -25.03 16.93 -31.67
N PRO A 275 -25.78 16.43 -30.67
CA PRO A 275 -27.16 16.86 -30.44
C PRO A 275 -27.23 18.33 -30.01
N ILE A 276 -28.36 19.00 -30.30
CA ILE A 276 -28.59 20.42 -29.99
C ILE A 276 -28.38 20.74 -28.50
N GLY A 277 -28.75 19.82 -27.60
CA GLY A 277 -28.52 19.98 -26.16
C GLY A 277 -27.04 20.14 -25.79
N TRP A 278 -26.15 19.46 -26.51
CA TRP A 278 -24.70 19.62 -26.34
C TRP A 278 -24.19 20.93 -26.90
N ALA A 279 -24.63 21.30 -28.10
CA ALA A 279 -24.20 22.53 -28.78
C ALA A 279 -24.62 23.80 -27.99
N THR A 280 -25.83 23.80 -27.43
CA THR A 280 -26.39 24.92 -26.67
C THR A 280 -25.92 24.98 -25.22
N GLY A 281 -25.48 23.84 -24.67
CA GLY A 281 -25.19 23.67 -23.24
C GLY A 281 -26.42 23.42 -22.37
N LEU A 282 -27.58 23.14 -22.98
CA LEU A 282 -28.84 22.87 -22.28
C LEU A 282 -29.10 21.39 -22.00
N GLY A 283 -28.21 20.50 -22.44
CA GLY A 283 -28.29 19.06 -22.17
C GLY A 283 -27.93 18.69 -20.73
N ARG A 284 -28.45 17.55 -20.25
CA ARG A 284 -28.23 16.99 -18.90
C ARG A 284 -27.06 15.99 -18.86
N HIS A 285 -25.95 16.36 -19.47
CA HIS A 285 -24.71 15.60 -19.52
C HIS A 285 -23.54 16.50 -19.06
N ALA A 286 -22.44 15.91 -18.59
CA ALA A 286 -21.40 16.67 -17.89
C ALA A 286 -20.63 17.65 -18.81
N ARG A 287 -20.35 17.22 -20.05
CA ARG A 287 -19.57 17.98 -21.05
C ARG A 287 -20.48 18.51 -22.15
N ASN A 288 -20.31 19.78 -22.51
CA ASN A 288 -21.01 20.49 -23.58
C ASN A 288 -20.04 21.40 -24.33
N ALA A 289 -20.47 22.03 -25.42
CA ALA A 289 -19.61 22.86 -26.27
C ALA A 289 -18.87 23.99 -25.52
N LYS A 290 -19.39 24.46 -24.37
CA LYS A 290 -18.81 25.57 -23.59
C LYS A 290 -17.85 25.13 -22.48
N ASN A 291 -17.90 23.86 -22.04
CA ASN A 291 -17.08 23.34 -20.94
C ASN A 291 -16.31 22.05 -21.29
N ALA A 292 -16.34 21.61 -22.56
CA ALA A 292 -15.62 20.42 -23.02
C ALA A 292 -14.12 20.54 -22.74
N ASP A 293 -13.51 21.67 -23.13
CA ASP A 293 -12.12 21.99 -22.82
C ASP A 293 -12.05 23.08 -21.71
N PRO A 294 -11.52 22.76 -20.52
CA PRO A 294 -11.36 23.73 -19.44
C PRO A 294 -10.35 24.86 -19.77
N PHE A 295 -9.44 24.63 -20.73
CA PHE A 295 -8.40 25.57 -21.13
C PHE A 295 -8.78 26.41 -22.35
N ALA A 296 -9.96 26.22 -22.95
CA ALA A 296 -10.41 26.96 -24.13
C ALA A 296 -10.29 28.50 -23.99
N LYS A 297 -10.35 29.02 -22.75
CA LYS A 297 -10.23 30.47 -22.44
C LYS A 297 -9.28 30.76 -21.26
N ARG A 298 -8.43 29.82 -20.89
CA ARG A 298 -7.47 29.95 -19.76
C ARG A 298 -6.11 29.41 -20.19
N ARG A 299 -5.04 29.97 -19.62
CA ARG A 299 -3.71 29.39 -19.80
C ARG A 299 -3.62 28.06 -19.07
N PHE A 300 -2.78 27.14 -19.55
CA PHE A 300 -2.55 25.89 -18.84
C PHE A 300 -1.99 26.15 -17.43
N ALA A 301 -1.07 27.10 -17.28
CA ALA A 301 -0.45 27.46 -16.00
C ALA A 301 -1.45 27.96 -14.93
N ASP A 302 -2.60 28.51 -15.34
CA ASP A 302 -3.64 29.01 -14.42
C ASP A 302 -4.57 27.91 -13.90
N GLY A 303 -4.46 26.68 -14.44
CA GLY A 303 -5.28 25.53 -14.07
C GLY A 303 -6.78 25.64 -14.41
N PRO A 304 -7.54 24.57 -14.15
CA PRO A 304 -8.97 24.52 -14.44
C PRO A 304 -9.82 25.30 -13.43
N HIS A 305 -9.30 25.58 -12.23
CA HIS A 305 -9.98 26.29 -11.16
C HIS A 305 -9.41 27.69 -10.93
N PRO A 306 -10.25 28.68 -10.56
CA PRO A 306 -9.84 30.07 -10.45
C PRO A 306 -9.12 30.40 -9.12
N PHE A 307 -8.00 29.75 -8.84
CA PHE A 307 -7.19 29.98 -7.63
C PHE A 307 -6.64 31.40 -7.53
N GLU A 308 -6.52 32.12 -8.64
CA GLU A 308 -6.09 33.53 -8.70
C GLU A 308 -7.07 34.49 -8.01
N ARG A 309 -8.30 34.05 -7.74
CA ARG A 309 -9.36 34.85 -7.10
C ARG A 309 -9.44 34.66 -5.58
N LEU A 310 -8.68 33.72 -5.02
CA LEU A 310 -8.69 33.45 -3.59
C LEU A 310 -7.82 34.47 -2.84
N LYS A 311 -8.23 34.81 -1.61
CA LYS A 311 -7.43 35.64 -0.72
C LYS A 311 -6.17 34.87 -0.32
N ARG A 312 -5.01 35.46 -0.64
CA ARG A 312 -3.68 34.96 -0.23
C ARG A 312 -3.26 35.61 1.09
N VAL A 313 -2.54 34.86 1.91
CA VAL A 313 -1.98 35.30 3.20
C VAL A 313 -0.52 34.83 3.31
N GLU A 314 0.31 35.53 4.09
CA GLU A 314 1.73 35.22 4.20
C GLU A 314 2.00 33.93 5.00
N THR A 315 1.20 33.69 6.04
CA THR A 315 1.28 32.48 6.87
C THR A 315 -0.04 31.73 6.83
N PRO A 316 -0.04 30.38 6.96
CA PRO A 316 -1.27 29.60 7.04
C PRO A 316 -2.24 30.11 8.12
N THR A 317 -3.54 29.82 7.95
CA THR A 317 -4.61 30.23 8.88
C THR A 317 -4.62 29.48 10.21
N THR A 318 -3.68 28.56 10.41
CA THR A 318 -3.45 27.79 11.64
C THR A 318 -1.99 27.95 12.05
N HIS A 319 -1.73 27.99 13.35
CA HIS A 319 -0.39 28.24 13.86
C HIS A 319 0.57 27.06 13.59
N ILE A 320 1.79 27.38 13.15
CA ILE A 320 2.91 26.43 13.01
C ILE A 320 4.13 27.08 13.65
N ASP A 321 4.67 26.45 14.68
CA ASP A 321 5.96 26.80 15.28
C ASP A 321 7.06 25.98 14.59
N ALA A 322 7.48 26.46 13.42
CA ALA A 322 8.37 25.73 12.49
C ALA A 322 9.65 25.20 13.13
N GLU A 323 10.22 25.93 14.09
CA GLU A 323 11.45 25.54 14.80
C GLU A 323 11.23 24.34 15.73
N ASN A 324 10.01 24.15 16.22
CA ASN A 324 9.65 23.13 17.19
C ASN A 324 8.75 22.02 16.61
N VAL A 325 8.55 21.98 15.28
CA VAL A 325 7.86 20.87 14.63
C VAL A 325 8.76 19.63 14.63
N ALA A 326 8.39 18.64 15.44
CA ALA A 326 9.15 17.41 15.56
C ALA A 326 9.03 16.53 14.30
N ARG A 327 10.17 16.16 13.73
CA ARG A 327 10.28 15.13 12.68
C ARG A 327 10.21 13.74 13.32
N VAL A 328 9.36 12.88 12.78
CA VAL A 328 9.18 11.48 13.23
C VAL A 328 9.61 10.52 12.13
N PRO A 329 10.00 9.26 12.44
CA PRO A 329 10.44 8.32 11.42
C PRO A 329 9.27 7.86 10.56
N LYS A 330 9.53 7.36 9.35
CA LYS A 330 8.50 6.74 8.51
C LYS A 330 7.78 5.57 9.19
N ARG A 331 8.45 4.89 10.14
CA ARG A 331 7.89 3.85 11.01
C ARG A 331 6.70 4.32 11.86
N ALA A 332 6.56 5.64 12.09
CA ALA A 332 5.41 6.25 12.77
C ALA A 332 4.13 6.28 11.92
N ASN A 333 4.22 6.02 10.61
CA ASN A 333 3.06 5.90 9.72
C ASN A 333 2.12 4.81 10.24
N MET A 334 0.85 5.18 10.47
CA MET A 334 -0.15 4.30 11.08
C MET A 334 -0.36 2.99 10.28
N PHE A 335 -0.28 3.00 8.95
CA PHE A 335 -0.35 1.77 8.15
C PHE A 335 0.86 0.85 8.36
N ALA A 336 2.07 1.43 8.48
CA ALA A 336 3.25 0.65 8.83
C ALA A 336 3.09 0.04 10.22
N ARG A 337 2.63 0.82 11.21
CA ARG A 337 2.34 0.33 12.57
C ARG A 337 1.37 -0.85 12.59
N ALA A 338 0.29 -0.83 11.81
CA ALA A 338 -0.61 -1.99 11.68
C ALA A 338 0.09 -3.22 11.09
N LEU A 339 0.92 -3.07 10.05
CA LEU A 339 1.65 -4.19 9.44
C LEU A 339 2.59 -4.88 10.44
N PHE A 340 3.26 -4.08 11.28
CA PHE A 340 4.14 -4.60 12.33
C PHE A 340 3.39 -5.13 13.56
N GLY A 341 2.06 -5.03 13.61
CA GLY A 341 1.25 -5.55 14.71
C GLY A 341 1.13 -4.60 15.91
N ASP A 342 1.52 -3.33 15.78
CA ASP A 342 1.52 -2.37 16.89
C ASP A 342 0.13 -2.11 17.49
N PHE A 343 -0.94 -2.41 16.74
CA PHE A 343 -2.33 -2.23 17.14
C PHE A 343 -3.07 -3.56 17.37
N GLY A 344 -2.33 -4.65 17.55
CA GLY A 344 -2.86 -5.98 17.77
C GLY A 344 -3.07 -6.79 16.48
N LYS A 345 -3.49 -8.04 16.67
CA LYS A 345 -3.57 -9.06 15.63
C LYS A 345 -4.59 -8.74 14.53
N LYS A 346 -5.78 -8.26 14.91
CA LYS A 346 -6.86 -7.98 13.93
C LYS A 346 -6.46 -6.95 12.85
N PRO A 347 -5.95 -5.75 13.19
CA PRO A 347 -5.42 -4.83 12.17
C PRO A 347 -4.25 -5.39 11.36
N GLN A 348 -3.38 -6.19 11.98
CA GLN A 348 -2.24 -6.79 11.29
C GLN A 348 -2.67 -7.82 10.25
N GLU A 349 -3.58 -8.73 10.60
CA GLU A 349 -4.12 -9.74 9.69
C GLU A 349 -4.89 -9.09 8.54
N ALA A 350 -5.65 -8.04 8.82
CA ALA A 350 -6.34 -7.27 7.78
C ALA A 350 -5.38 -6.49 6.85
N ALA A 351 -4.16 -6.18 7.32
CA ALA A 351 -3.13 -5.51 6.55
C ALA A 351 -2.14 -6.43 5.82
N ARG A 352 -2.03 -7.69 6.26
CA ARG A 352 -1.16 -8.71 5.69
C ARG A 352 -1.30 -8.80 4.16
N ASN A 353 -0.18 -8.82 3.44
CA ASN A 353 -0.14 -8.82 1.96
C ASN A 353 -0.90 -7.65 1.31
N GLY A 354 -1.19 -6.56 2.05
CA GLY A 354 -2.05 -5.48 1.57
C GLY A 354 -3.52 -5.87 1.41
N ASN A 355 -4.02 -6.82 2.22
CA ASN A 355 -5.35 -7.41 2.05
C ASN A 355 -6.49 -6.36 2.05
N TYR A 356 -6.42 -5.30 2.88
CA TYR A 356 -7.40 -4.21 2.87
C TYR A 356 -7.57 -3.49 1.51
N VAL A 357 -6.59 -3.59 0.60
CA VAL A 357 -6.74 -3.19 -0.81
C VAL A 357 -7.07 -4.39 -1.68
N ARG A 358 -6.33 -5.48 -1.52
CA ARG A 358 -6.39 -6.67 -2.37
C ARG A 358 -7.76 -7.34 -2.40
N LYS A 359 -8.50 -7.28 -1.29
CA LYS A 359 -9.82 -7.88 -1.17
C LYS A 359 -10.86 -7.27 -2.12
N SER A 360 -10.65 -6.04 -2.62
CA SER A 360 -11.47 -5.44 -3.68
C SER A 360 -10.75 -5.50 -5.01
N ALA A 361 -11.29 -6.23 -5.99
CA ALA A 361 -10.70 -6.33 -7.34
C ALA A 361 -10.57 -4.94 -7.99
N ALA A 362 -11.59 -4.09 -7.82
CA ALA A 362 -11.59 -2.74 -8.37
C ALA A 362 -10.49 -1.87 -7.76
N ALA A 363 -10.18 -2.05 -6.47
CA ALA A 363 -9.08 -1.30 -5.83
C ALA A 363 -7.70 -1.88 -6.20
N PHE A 364 -7.56 -3.20 -6.21
CA PHE A 364 -6.29 -3.86 -6.47
C PHE A 364 -5.82 -3.72 -7.92
N ALA A 365 -6.73 -3.54 -8.88
CA ALA A 365 -6.40 -3.34 -10.30
C ALA A 365 -5.41 -2.19 -10.57
N PHE A 366 -5.41 -1.15 -9.73
CA PHE A 366 -4.49 0.00 -9.84
C PHE A 366 -3.11 -0.26 -9.22
N ARG A 367 -3.02 -1.26 -8.32
CA ARG A 367 -1.87 -1.46 -7.42
C ARG A 367 -0.61 -1.95 -8.14
N PRO A 368 -0.67 -2.84 -9.15
CA PRO A 368 0.51 -3.25 -9.91
C PRO A 368 1.25 -2.08 -10.57
N SER A 369 0.55 -1.22 -11.32
CA SER A 369 1.17 -0.06 -11.97
C SER A 369 1.72 0.95 -10.96
N LEU A 370 1.00 1.16 -9.85
CA LEU A 370 1.49 1.95 -8.72
C LEU A 370 2.83 1.43 -8.17
N GLY A 371 2.93 0.11 -7.96
CA GLY A 371 4.16 -0.53 -7.50
C GLY A 371 5.30 -0.43 -8.52
N ALA A 372 5.00 -0.64 -9.81
CA ALA A 372 5.96 -0.52 -10.89
C ALA A 372 6.56 0.90 -11.00
N PHE A 373 5.75 1.93 -10.79
CA PHE A 373 6.21 3.33 -10.82
C PHE A 373 7.15 3.70 -9.67
N ILE A 374 7.18 2.95 -8.55
CA ILE A 374 8.19 3.15 -7.48
C ILE A 374 9.59 3.12 -8.08
N LEU A 375 9.79 2.27 -9.09
CA LEU A 375 11.08 2.12 -9.71
C LEU A 375 11.55 3.40 -10.43
N LEU A 376 10.67 4.33 -10.75
CA LEU A 376 10.97 5.54 -11.51
C LEU A 376 10.91 6.83 -10.68
N GLN A 377 10.58 6.74 -9.38
CA GLN A 377 10.34 7.90 -8.52
C GLN A 377 11.59 8.76 -8.25
N SER A 378 12.78 8.17 -8.37
CA SER A 378 14.05 8.86 -8.19
C SER A 378 15.07 8.42 -9.24
N GLY A 379 16.10 9.23 -9.41
CA GLY A 379 17.20 9.02 -10.34
C GLY A 379 18.18 10.18 -10.28
N GLU A 380 19.30 10.04 -10.98
CA GLU A 380 20.28 11.11 -11.12
C GLU A 380 19.78 12.20 -12.06
N ALA A 381 20.21 13.44 -11.81
CA ALA A 381 19.95 14.56 -12.70
C ALA A 381 20.93 14.51 -13.89
N ALA A 382 20.44 14.84 -15.08
CA ALA A 382 21.25 14.89 -16.28
C ALA A 382 22.26 16.05 -16.20
N PRO A 383 23.46 15.91 -16.80
CA PRO A 383 24.35 17.04 -16.97
C PRO A 383 23.70 18.09 -17.89
N VAL A 384 23.86 19.37 -17.54
CA VAL A 384 23.29 20.51 -18.28
C VAL A 384 24.36 21.32 -19.01
N ASP A 385 24.03 21.73 -20.24
CA ASP A 385 24.79 22.70 -21.02
C ASP A 385 24.37 24.15 -20.69
N ASP A 386 25.02 25.12 -21.33
CA ASP A 386 24.74 26.54 -21.10
C ASP A 386 23.33 26.96 -21.56
N PHE A 387 22.77 26.28 -22.56
CA PHE A 387 21.42 26.53 -23.03
C PHE A 387 20.39 26.13 -21.97
N LEU A 388 20.47 24.92 -21.45
CA LEU A 388 19.56 24.41 -20.41
C LEU A 388 19.65 25.22 -19.12
N ARG A 389 20.86 25.65 -18.73
CA ARG A 389 21.06 26.59 -17.61
C ARG A 389 20.32 27.90 -17.85
N ALA A 390 20.49 28.51 -19.01
CA ALA A 390 19.86 29.80 -19.33
C ALA A 390 18.32 29.73 -19.34
N VAL A 391 17.74 28.65 -19.88
CA VAL A 391 16.27 28.52 -19.97
C VAL A 391 15.62 28.08 -18.65
N THR A 392 16.39 27.61 -17.67
CA THR A 392 15.90 27.18 -16.34
C THR A 392 16.32 28.10 -15.19
N ASP A 393 16.89 29.28 -15.46
CA ASP A 393 17.28 30.24 -14.40
C ASP A 393 16.13 31.18 -13.96
N ASP A 394 15.01 31.24 -14.69
CA ASP A 394 13.86 32.09 -14.34
C ASP A 394 12.84 31.33 -13.48
N ALA A 395 12.73 31.73 -12.21
CA ALA A 395 11.84 31.10 -11.23
C ALA A 395 10.34 31.21 -11.60
N GLU A 396 9.90 32.34 -12.15
CA GLU A 396 8.49 32.55 -12.52
C GLU A 396 8.12 31.73 -13.76
N ARG A 397 9.02 31.70 -14.74
CA ARG A 397 8.84 30.88 -15.94
C ARG A 397 8.83 29.39 -15.60
N ASN A 398 9.73 28.93 -14.74
CA ASN A 398 9.77 27.55 -14.28
C ASN A 398 8.49 27.18 -13.53
N ALA A 399 8.02 28.03 -12.61
CA ALA A 399 6.77 27.84 -11.90
C ALA A 399 5.57 27.68 -12.86
N ALA A 400 5.49 28.52 -13.89
CA ALA A 400 4.43 28.44 -14.89
C ALA A 400 4.53 27.16 -15.75
N ASN A 401 5.74 26.78 -16.17
CA ASN A 401 5.98 25.55 -16.94
C ASN A 401 5.61 24.30 -16.14
N ILE A 402 6.00 24.23 -14.86
CA ILE A 402 5.65 23.14 -13.94
C ILE A 402 4.13 22.99 -13.83
N LYS A 403 3.43 24.09 -13.53
CA LYS A 403 1.96 24.08 -13.40
C LYS A 403 1.31 23.66 -14.70
N ALA A 404 1.67 24.28 -15.82
CA ALA A 404 1.11 23.97 -17.12
C ALA A 404 1.32 22.51 -17.53
N ALA A 405 2.52 21.95 -17.30
CA ALA A 405 2.81 20.55 -17.56
C ALA A 405 1.94 19.61 -16.73
N ALA A 406 1.85 19.84 -15.42
CA ALA A 406 1.00 19.01 -14.54
C ALA A 406 -0.49 19.10 -14.91
N TYR A 407 -1.00 20.28 -15.24
CA TYR A 407 -2.38 20.46 -15.69
C TYR A 407 -2.65 19.83 -17.07
N PHE A 408 -1.71 19.94 -18.01
CA PHE A 408 -1.77 19.29 -19.32
C PHE A 408 -1.86 17.77 -19.20
N LEU A 409 -1.09 17.20 -18.26
CA LEU A 409 -1.12 15.77 -17.92
C LEU A 409 -2.36 15.35 -17.11
N GLY A 410 -3.18 16.30 -16.64
CA GLY A 410 -4.49 16.02 -16.03
C GLY A 410 -4.55 16.13 -14.51
N ALA A 411 -3.74 16.99 -13.89
CA ALA A 411 -3.91 17.38 -12.49
C ALA A 411 -5.15 18.28 -12.31
N ASP A 412 -5.78 18.23 -11.13
CA ASP A 412 -6.93 19.07 -10.81
C ASP A 412 -6.51 20.37 -10.10
N ALA A 413 -5.48 20.31 -9.25
CA ALA A 413 -4.84 21.49 -8.67
C ALA A 413 -3.34 21.26 -8.46
N VAL A 414 -2.55 22.32 -8.66
CA VAL A 414 -1.08 22.32 -8.54
C VAL A 414 -0.66 23.59 -7.82
N GLY A 415 0.22 23.45 -6.83
CA GLY A 415 0.77 24.56 -6.07
C GLY A 415 2.22 24.31 -5.70
N LEU A 416 2.98 25.38 -5.58
CA LEU A 416 4.44 25.37 -5.41
C LEU A 416 4.77 26.02 -4.07
N SER A 417 5.68 25.42 -3.30
CA SER A 417 6.13 26.00 -2.03
C SER A 417 7.57 25.63 -1.74
N ALA A 418 8.14 26.27 -0.72
CA ALA A 418 9.29 25.72 -0.03
C ALA A 418 8.96 24.33 0.53
N CYS A 419 9.98 23.50 0.68
CA CYS A 419 9.94 22.22 1.37
C CYS A 419 10.74 22.36 2.68
N PRO A 420 10.12 22.78 3.79
CA PRO A 420 10.84 22.97 5.04
C PRO A 420 11.26 21.61 5.62
N ASP A 421 12.35 21.59 6.39
CA ASP A 421 12.93 20.38 6.98
C ASP A 421 11.90 19.55 7.77
N TYR A 422 11.00 20.21 8.49
CA TYR A 422 9.96 19.54 9.28
C TYR A 422 8.92 18.79 8.42
N ALA A 423 8.86 19.06 7.12
CA ALA A 423 8.03 18.28 6.20
C ALA A 423 8.63 16.90 5.93
N TYR A 424 9.95 16.71 6.10
CA TYR A 424 10.60 15.41 5.93
C TYR A 424 10.42 14.52 7.16
N TYR A 425 10.20 13.23 6.93
CA TYR A 425 10.38 12.22 7.99
C TYR A 425 11.82 12.30 8.54
N SER A 426 12.04 11.91 9.79
CA SER A 426 13.39 11.87 10.38
C SER A 426 14.23 10.70 9.84
N HIS A 427 13.58 9.58 9.53
CA HIS A 427 14.24 8.36 9.04
C HIS A 427 13.41 7.66 7.96
N ASP A 428 14.10 6.98 7.04
CA ASP A 428 13.50 6.23 5.93
C ASP A 428 12.96 4.84 6.36
N ALA A 429 12.53 4.02 5.39
CA ALA A 429 12.02 2.68 5.68
C ALA A 429 13.12 1.66 6.09
N ALA A 430 14.39 1.98 5.83
CA ALA A 430 15.52 1.20 6.32
C ALA A 430 15.96 1.62 7.73
N GLY A 431 15.37 2.69 8.27
CA GLY A 431 15.75 3.27 9.56
C GLY A 431 16.97 4.19 9.47
N GLU A 432 17.39 4.56 8.26
CA GLU A 432 18.48 5.50 8.03
C GLU A 432 17.98 6.93 8.19
N VAL A 433 18.84 7.82 8.71
CA VAL A 433 18.51 9.25 8.86
C VAL A 433 18.27 9.86 7.49
N ILE A 434 17.19 10.65 7.38
CA ILE A 434 16.94 11.48 6.22
C ILE A 434 17.51 12.87 6.51
N ASP A 435 18.48 13.31 5.72
CA ASP A 435 18.85 14.72 5.67
C ASP A 435 18.00 15.39 4.59
N PRO A 436 17.19 16.43 4.90
CA PRO A 436 16.41 17.16 3.91
C PRO A 436 17.29 17.60 2.73
N TYR A 437 16.99 17.08 1.53
CA TYR A 437 17.87 17.20 0.37
C TYR A 437 17.34 18.13 -0.72
N HIS A 438 16.06 18.55 -0.64
CA HIS A 438 15.45 19.50 -1.56
C HIS A 438 14.68 20.56 -0.79
N ASP A 439 14.78 21.81 -1.25
CA ASP A 439 14.20 23.02 -0.67
C ASP A 439 12.87 23.44 -1.33
N ASN A 440 12.51 22.80 -2.45
CA ASN A 440 11.31 23.10 -3.23
C ASN A 440 10.35 21.90 -3.24
N ALA A 441 9.04 22.16 -3.15
CA ALA A 441 7.98 21.17 -3.24
C ALA A 441 6.90 21.58 -4.25
N ILE A 442 6.55 20.63 -5.13
CA ILE A 442 5.48 20.73 -6.11
C ILE A 442 4.35 19.82 -5.63
N SER A 443 3.30 20.43 -5.09
CA SER A 443 2.13 19.72 -4.60
C SER A 443 1.08 19.55 -5.70
N ILE A 444 0.65 18.32 -5.93
CA ILE A 444 -0.33 17.98 -6.98
C ILE A 444 -1.53 17.28 -6.34
N ILE A 445 -2.73 17.76 -6.65
CA ILE A 445 -4.02 17.23 -6.21
C ILE A 445 -4.75 16.58 -7.38
N ILE A 446 -5.28 15.38 -7.12
CA ILE A 446 -6.20 14.64 -7.98
C ILE A 446 -7.55 14.46 -7.28
N ASP A 447 -8.65 14.77 -7.97
CA ASP A 447 -10.02 14.53 -7.51
C ASP A 447 -10.32 13.02 -7.48
N GLN A 448 -10.92 12.54 -6.38
CA GLN A 448 -11.38 11.16 -6.23
C GLN A 448 -12.68 10.83 -6.99
N GLY A 449 -13.33 11.83 -7.59
CA GLY A 449 -14.51 11.72 -8.44
C GLY A 449 -15.81 11.92 -7.67
N PHE A 450 -16.51 13.02 -7.92
CA PHE A 450 -17.79 13.36 -7.29
C PHE A 450 -18.87 12.31 -7.55
N GLU A 451 -19.08 11.96 -8.82
CA GLU A 451 -20.20 11.13 -9.24
C GLU A 451 -20.11 9.71 -8.64
N THR A 452 -18.93 9.11 -8.54
CA THR A 452 -18.78 7.80 -7.88
C THR A 452 -18.99 7.92 -6.37
N MET A 453 -18.50 8.99 -5.75
CA MET A 453 -18.69 9.23 -4.30
C MET A 453 -20.17 9.43 -3.92
N GLU A 454 -20.97 10.01 -4.82
CA GLU A 454 -22.43 10.15 -4.65
C GLU A 454 -23.13 8.79 -4.57
N GLY A 455 -22.72 7.82 -5.39
CA GLY A 455 -23.27 6.47 -5.36
C GLY A 455 -22.78 5.61 -4.20
N ALA A 456 -21.73 6.03 -3.49
CA ALA A 456 -21.06 5.21 -2.49
C ALA A 456 -21.55 5.54 -1.06
N SER A 457 -21.42 4.60 -0.13
CA SER A 457 -21.55 4.84 1.32
C SER A 457 -20.36 5.64 1.88
N GLY A 458 -19.22 5.58 1.16
CA GLY A 458 -17.93 6.12 1.58
C GLY A 458 -17.03 5.09 2.26
N ASP A 459 -17.54 3.89 2.56
CA ASP A 459 -16.87 2.78 3.23
C ASP A 459 -17.32 1.40 2.73
N ASP A 460 -17.85 1.37 1.50
CA ASP A 460 -18.24 0.16 0.78
C ASP A 460 -17.11 -0.33 -0.16
N TRP A 461 -17.44 -1.20 -1.12
CA TRP A 461 -16.47 -1.89 -1.97
C TRP A 461 -15.76 -1.00 -3.01
N ILE A 462 -16.24 0.23 -3.27
CA ILE A 462 -15.58 1.17 -4.19
C ILE A 462 -14.70 2.20 -3.46
N ALA A 463 -14.86 2.36 -2.14
CA ALA A 463 -14.19 3.42 -1.37
C ALA A 463 -12.65 3.37 -1.51
N CYS A 464 -12.05 2.18 -1.46
CA CYS A 464 -10.62 2.02 -1.66
C CYS A 464 -10.19 2.35 -3.11
N ALA A 465 -10.97 1.95 -4.11
CA ALA A 465 -10.67 2.20 -5.51
C ALA A 465 -10.56 3.70 -5.79
N GLN A 466 -11.48 4.52 -5.25
CA GLN A 466 -11.44 6.00 -5.35
C GLN A 466 -10.09 6.59 -4.94
N SER A 467 -9.51 6.06 -3.86
CA SER A 467 -8.15 6.44 -3.45
C SER A 467 -7.10 5.93 -4.43
N MET A 468 -7.14 4.64 -4.81
CA MET A 468 -6.12 4.02 -5.65
C MET A 468 -6.04 4.63 -7.06
N ARG A 469 -7.18 4.96 -7.68
CA ARG A 469 -7.23 5.70 -8.95
C ARG A 469 -6.50 7.03 -8.86
N ALA A 470 -6.83 7.84 -7.86
CA ALA A 470 -6.25 9.17 -7.69
C ALA A 470 -4.74 9.08 -7.38
N TYR A 471 -4.32 8.07 -6.60
CA TYR A 471 -2.89 7.81 -6.35
C TYR A 471 -2.13 7.37 -7.60
N LEU A 472 -2.71 6.49 -8.44
CA LEU A 472 -2.07 6.08 -9.69
C LEU A 472 -1.89 7.29 -10.61
N ARG A 473 -2.94 8.11 -10.75
CA ARG A 473 -2.89 9.35 -11.52
C ARG A 473 -1.78 10.27 -11.07
N PHE A 474 -1.71 10.55 -9.76
CA PHE A 474 -0.62 11.36 -9.23
C PHE A 474 0.74 10.75 -9.56
N SER A 475 0.90 9.44 -9.32
CA SER A 475 2.21 8.77 -9.51
C SER A 475 2.68 8.84 -10.97
N LEU A 476 1.75 8.82 -11.92
CA LEU A 476 2.03 9.06 -13.33
C LEU A 476 2.45 10.51 -13.58
N ILE A 477 1.64 11.50 -13.17
CA ILE A 477 1.89 12.92 -13.44
C ILE A 477 3.17 13.40 -12.74
N GLY A 478 3.26 13.17 -11.43
CA GLY A 478 4.43 13.52 -10.62
C GLY A 478 5.67 12.79 -11.11
N GLY A 479 5.52 11.54 -11.53
CA GLY A 479 6.59 10.74 -12.13
C GLY A 479 7.18 11.32 -13.41
N VAL A 480 6.33 11.64 -14.38
CA VAL A 480 6.71 12.32 -15.62
C VAL A 480 7.38 13.65 -15.31
N LEU A 481 6.79 14.45 -14.41
CA LEU A 481 7.34 15.74 -14.03
C LEU A 481 8.70 15.62 -13.34
N GLY A 482 8.85 14.73 -12.36
CA GLY A 482 10.13 14.49 -11.68
C GLY A 482 11.22 14.00 -12.62
N THR A 483 10.86 13.14 -13.59
CA THR A 483 11.78 12.71 -14.65
C THR A 483 12.16 13.88 -15.55
N HIS A 484 11.21 14.72 -15.93
CA HIS A 484 11.48 15.89 -16.75
C HIS A 484 12.41 16.89 -16.05
N LEU A 485 12.20 17.16 -14.76
CA LEU A 485 13.09 18.01 -13.96
C LEU A 485 14.52 17.48 -13.93
N ARG A 486 14.68 16.16 -13.76
CA ARG A 486 16.01 15.51 -13.84
C ARG A 486 16.61 15.60 -15.23
N ASN A 487 15.83 15.46 -16.30
CA ASN A 487 16.31 15.65 -17.67
C ASN A 487 16.79 17.09 -17.92
N LEU A 488 16.18 18.07 -17.23
CA LEU A 488 16.61 19.47 -17.24
C LEU A 488 17.77 19.76 -16.26
N GLY A 489 18.33 18.72 -15.62
CA GLY A 489 19.48 18.80 -14.72
C GLY A 489 19.19 19.22 -13.28
N HIS A 490 17.93 19.19 -12.86
CA HIS A 490 17.53 19.50 -11.49
C HIS A 490 17.20 18.21 -10.76
N PRO A 491 17.95 17.84 -9.69
CA PRO A 491 17.56 16.76 -8.80
C PRO A 491 16.08 16.86 -8.42
N ALA A 492 15.38 15.72 -8.50
CA ALA A 492 13.97 15.64 -8.17
C ALA A 492 13.56 14.24 -7.72
N ARG A 493 12.68 14.16 -6.72
CA ARG A 493 12.12 12.92 -6.17
C ARG A 493 10.61 13.00 -6.07
N VAL A 494 9.94 11.93 -6.46
CA VAL A 494 8.49 11.80 -6.39
C VAL A 494 8.10 11.11 -5.09
N HIS A 495 7.14 11.68 -4.38
CA HIS A 495 6.59 11.17 -3.12
C HIS A 495 5.13 10.75 -3.34
N SER A 496 4.91 9.45 -3.40
CA SER A 496 3.64 8.80 -3.72
C SER A 496 3.08 8.04 -2.50
N VAL A 497 1.86 7.51 -2.61
CA VAL A 497 1.30 6.62 -1.58
C VAL A 497 2.11 5.33 -1.37
N MET A 498 2.91 4.94 -2.36
CA MET A 498 3.69 3.71 -2.31
C MET A 498 5.08 3.92 -1.72
N ASP A 499 5.62 5.14 -1.83
CA ASP A 499 6.88 5.52 -1.23
C ASP A 499 6.95 7.05 -1.16
N ASP A 500 7.17 7.57 0.05
CA ASP A 500 7.30 8.99 0.36
C ASP A 500 8.39 9.21 1.43
N GLU A 501 8.90 10.43 1.48
CA GLU A 501 9.86 10.89 2.50
C GLU A 501 9.45 12.25 3.10
N VAL A 502 8.33 12.80 2.61
CA VAL A 502 7.75 14.07 3.07
C VAL A 502 6.28 13.90 3.41
N LEU A 503 5.80 14.73 4.32
CA LEU A 503 4.39 14.84 4.71
C LEU A 503 3.68 15.82 3.78
N ASN A 504 2.66 15.34 3.05
CA ASN A 504 1.92 16.17 2.11
C ASN A 504 1.08 17.30 2.77
N PRO A 505 0.39 17.11 3.92
CA PRO A 505 -0.49 18.14 4.47
C PRO A 505 0.16 19.53 4.67
N PRO A 506 1.34 19.67 5.31
CA PRO A 506 1.97 21.00 5.42
C PRO A 506 2.30 21.60 4.07
N LEU A 507 2.73 20.81 3.09
CA LEU A 507 3.08 21.29 1.76
C LEU A 507 1.84 21.78 0.97
N LEU A 508 0.68 21.14 1.15
CA LEU A 508 -0.58 21.64 0.59
C LEU A 508 -1.00 23.00 1.18
N LEU A 509 -0.77 23.20 2.49
CA LEU A 509 -1.06 24.47 3.16
C LEU A 509 -0.16 25.59 2.65
N LEU A 510 1.15 25.34 2.62
CA LEU A 510 2.17 26.29 2.17
C LEU A 510 1.96 26.67 0.70
N ALA A 511 1.63 25.70 -0.15
CA ALA A 511 1.32 25.91 -1.56
C ALA A 511 -0.05 26.60 -1.81
N GLY A 512 -0.81 26.91 -0.76
CA GLY A 512 -2.11 27.57 -0.87
C GLY A 512 -3.17 26.75 -1.63
N LEU A 513 -3.14 25.42 -1.46
CA LEU A 513 -4.09 24.50 -2.08
C LEU A 513 -5.29 24.16 -1.18
N GLY A 514 -5.27 24.59 0.08
CA GLY A 514 -6.38 24.40 1.00
C GLY A 514 -6.06 24.91 2.40
N GLU A 515 -6.97 24.64 3.33
CA GLU A 515 -6.84 24.98 4.75
C GLU A 515 -7.02 23.73 5.63
N VAL A 516 -6.53 23.77 6.87
CA VAL A 516 -6.73 22.71 7.86
C VAL A 516 -8.23 22.56 8.13
N SER A 517 -8.73 21.32 8.13
CA SER A 517 -10.16 21.02 8.33
C SER A 517 -10.40 20.19 9.59
N ARG A 518 -11.66 20.17 10.08
CA ARG A 518 -12.07 19.33 11.22
C ARG A 518 -11.80 17.84 11.02
N ILE A 519 -11.76 17.36 9.76
CA ILE A 519 -11.44 15.95 9.45
C ILE A 519 -10.06 15.57 10.03
N GLY A 520 -9.18 16.56 10.22
CA GLY A 520 -7.86 16.43 10.83
C GLY A 520 -6.78 16.45 9.77
N GLU A 521 -6.23 15.28 9.44
CA GLU A 521 -5.09 15.12 8.52
C GLU A 521 -5.45 15.33 7.04
N VAL A 522 -6.61 15.93 6.74
CA VAL A 522 -7.08 16.25 5.40
C VAL A 522 -7.16 17.76 5.24
N ILE A 523 -6.31 18.29 4.36
CA ILE A 523 -6.38 19.68 3.92
C ILE A 523 -7.54 19.80 2.95
N LEU A 524 -8.47 20.72 3.24
CA LEU A 524 -9.69 20.89 2.45
C LEU A 524 -9.47 21.97 1.40
N ASN A 525 -9.72 21.61 0.14
CA ASN A 525 -9.61 22.49 -1.00
C ASN A 525 -10.91 23.30 -1.21
N PRO A 526 -10.86 24.60 -1.57
CA PRO A 526 -12.05 25.44 -1.71
C PRO A 526 -12.98 25.05 -2.88
N PHE A 527 -12.48 24.29 -3.88
CA PHE A 527 -13.26 23.89 -5.06
C PHE A 527 -13.69 22.42 -5.01
N LEU A 528 -12.77 21.54 -4.62
CA LEU A 528 -12.98 20.09 -4.55
C LEU A 528 -13.47 19.62 -3.17
N GLY A 529 -13.48 20.50 -2.17
CA GLY A 529 -13.68 20.12 -0.79
C GLY A 529 -12.58 19.17 -0.31
N PRO A 530 -12.90 18.20 0.54
CA PRO A 530 -11.93 17.18 0.98
C PRO A 530 -11.79 16.00 -0.01
N ARG A 531 -12.44 16.03 -1.18
CA ARG A 531 -12.54 14.91 -2.15
C ARG A 531 -11.27 14.71 -2.98
N LEU A 532 -10.11 14.68 -2.33
CA LEU A 532 -8.83 14.71 -3.02
C LEU A 532 -7.87 13.64 -2.52
N LYS A 533 -6.93 13.27 -3.38
CA LYS A 533 -5.62 12.74 -2.97
C LYS A 533 -4.54 13.70 -3.46
N SER A 534 -3.44 13.73 -2.73
CA SER A 534 -2.27 14.50 -3.10
C SER A 534 -1.04 13.61 -3.21
N GLY A 535 -0.08 14.11 -3.97
CA GLY A 535 1.31 13.70 -3.90
C GLY A 535 2.23 14.89 -4.17
N VAL A 536 3.52 14.69 -3.95
CA VAL A 536 4.52 15.76 -4.00
C VAL A 536 5.69 15.36 -4.88
N VAL A 537 6.24 16.31 -5.62
CA VAL A 537 7.58 16.19 -6.22
C VAL A 537 8.48 17.22 -5.53
N THR A 538 9.54 16.77 -4.87
CA THR A 538 10.57 17.69 -4.34
C THR A 538 11.68 17.87 -5.37
N THR A 539 12.31 19.03 -5.41
CA THR A 539 13.37 19.34 -6.38
C THR A 539 14.29 20.45 -5.90
N THR A 540 15.42 20.66 -6.58
CA THR A 540 16.26 21.86 -6.45
C THR A 540 15.96 22.92 -7.51
N MET A 541 15.01 22.67 -8.44
CA MET A 541 14.71 23.64 -9.49
C MET A 541 14.22 24.96 -8.88
N LYS A 542 14.92 26.05 -9.24
CA LYS A 542 14.52 27.41 -8.89
C LYS A 542 13.12 27.70 -9.42
N MET A 543 12.18 27.99 -8.53
CA MET A 543 10.78 28.26 -8.90
C MET A 543 10.14 29.28 -7.94
N ALA A 544 9.22 30.10 -8.46
CA ALA A 544 8.41 30.98 -7.64
C ALA A 544 7.38 30.16 -6.82
N HIS A 545 7.18 30.54 -5.55
CA HIS A 545 6.24 29.86 -4.65
C HIS A 545 4.87 30.53 -4.65
N ASP A 546 3.84 29.71 -4.51
CA ASP A 546 2.51 30.18 -4.13
C ASP A 546 2.48 30.59 -2.66
N ARG A 547 1.42 31.30 -2.28
CA ARG A 547 1.15 31.70 -0.89
C ARG A 547 -0.04 30.94 -0.31
N PRO A 548 -0.06 30.68 1.00
CA PRO A 548 -1.23 30.15 1.70
C PRO A 548 -2.52 30.95 1.41
N ILE A 549 -3.67 30.31 1.61
CA ILE A 549 -4.99 30.90 1.35
C ILE A 549 -5.82 31.03 2.64
N ASP A 550 -6.76 31.98 2.62
CA ASP A 550 -7.82 32.13 3.63
C ASP A 550 -9.17 32.24 2.90
N PHE A 551 -9.95 31.17 2.92
CA PHE A 551 -11.32 31.13 2.41
C PHE A 551 -12.33 30.94 3.55
N GLY A 552 -11.96 31.29 4.78
CA GLY A 552 -12.84 31.27 5.94
C GLY A 552 -13.09 29.88 6.51
N LEU A 553 -12.33 28.85 6.11
CA LEU A 553 -12.60 27.47 6.51
C LEU A 553 -12.51 27.27 8.03
N GLN A 554 -11.53 27.89 8.68
CA GLN A 554 -11.34 27.75 10.13
C GLN A 554 -12.63 28.03 10.90
N ARG A 555 -13.26 29.17 10.57
CA ARG A 555 -14.50 29.63 11.21
C ARG A 555 -15.70 28.74 10.84
N PHE A 556 -15.73 28.22 9.61
CA PHE A 556 -16.76 27.27 9.17
C PHE A 556 -16.67 25.94 9.93
N CYS A 557 -15.48 25.34 9.98
CA CYS A 557 -15.22 24.07 10.65
C CYS A 557 -15.37 24.17 12.18
N ASP A 558 -15.04 25.31 12.80
CA ASP A 558 -15.29 25.55 14.23
C ASP A 558 -16.76 25.36 14.60
N SER A 559 -17.68 25.61 13.67
CA SER A 559 -19.13 25.51 13.88
C SER A 559 -19.79 24.26 13.30
N CYS A 560 -19.15 23.55 12.36
CA CYS A 560 -19.72 22.40 11.67
C CYS A 560 -19.12 21.08 12.16
N ASN A 561 -19.98 20.13 12.56
CA ASN A 561 -19.58 18.79 13.04
C ASN A 561 -20.02 17.63 12.14
N LYS A 562 -20.47 17.89 10.90
CA LYS A 562 -21.03 16.83 10.03
C LYS A 562 -20.04 15.68 9.77
N CYS A 563 -18.77 15.97 9.48
CA CYS A 563 -17.77 14.91 9.31
C CYS A 563 -17.52 14.09 10.58
N ALA A 564 -17.58 14.71 11.76
CA ALA A 564 -17.44 14.04 13.05
C ALA A 564 -18.64 13.13 13.35
N ARG A 565 -19.85 13.66 13.15
CA ARG A 565 -21.13 12.93 13.30
C ARG A 565 -21.20 11.70 12.41
N GLU A 566 -20.74 11.83 11.15
CA GLU A 566 -20.85 10.77 10.15
C GLU A 566 -19.67 9.78 10.16
N CYS A 567 -18.70 9.94 11.06
CA CYS A 567 -17.52 9.07 11.15
C CYS A 567 -17.89 7.71 11.76
N PRO A 568 -17.80 6.58 11.03
CA PRO A 568 -18.23 5.28 11.54
C PRO A 568 -17.45 4.79 12.77
N SER A 569 -16.18 5.19 12.88
CA SER A 569 -15.30 4.81 13.99
C SER A 569 -15.28 5.83 15.14
N GLY A 570 -15.99 6.96 15.01
CA GLY A 570 -15.94 8.05 15.97
C GLY A 570 -14.54 8.65 16.17
N ALA A 571 -13.70 8.65 15.13
CA ALA A 571 -12.30 9.09 15.21
C ALA A 571 -12.10 10.61 15.09
N ILE A 572 -13.09 11.32 14.55
CA ILE A 572 -12.98 12.76 14.28
C ILE A 572 -13.53 13.53 15.49
N THR A 573 -12.76 14.52 15.96
CA THR A 573 -13.12 15.34 17.12
C THR A 573 -14.25 16.32 16.82
N ALA A 574 -15.21 16.40 17.74
CA ALA A 574 -16.24 17.45 17.79
C ALA A 574 -15.74 18.69 18.58
N GLY A 575 -14.55 18.60 19.19
CA GLY A 575 -13.95 19.62 20.05
C GLY A 575 -13.19 20.73 19.31
N PRO A 576 -12.38 21.52 20.04
CA PRO A 576 -11.61 22.63 19.49
C PRO A 576 -10.35 22.16 18.73
N LYS A 577 -9.70 23.09 18.03
CA LYS A 577 -8.31 22.93 17.57
C LYS A 577 -7.35 23.00 18.74
N LEU A 578 -6.31 22.20 18.68
CA LEU A 578 -5.28 22.10 19.72
C LEU A 578 -3.91 21.89 19.08
N MET A 579 -2.85 22.11 19.85
CA MET A 579 -1.46 21.96 19.40
C MET A 579 -1.01 20.49 19.42
N PHE A 580 -0.44 20.03 18.32
CA PHE A 580 0.16 18.71 18.17
C PHE A 580 1.48 18.85 17.42
N ASN A 581 2.59 18.43 18.04
CA ASN A 581 3.94 18.43 17.44
C ASN A 581 4.34 19.81 16.89
N GLY A 582 4.02 20.90 17.60
CA GLY A 582 4.37 22.26 17.18
C GLY A 582 3.40 22.92 16.19
N TYR A 583 2.28 22.29 15.81
CA TYR A 583 1.28 22.91 14.93
C TYR A 583 -0.16 22.73 15.42
N GLU A 584 -1.03 23.65 15.04
CA GLU A 584 -2.45 23.69 15.42
C GLU A 584 -3.31 22.84 14.48
N ILE A 585 -4.14 21.94 15.02
CA ILE A 585 -4.97 21.02 14.24
C ILE A 585 -6.20 20.52 15.03
N TRP A 586 -7.27 20.13 14.33
CA TRP A 586 -8.27 19.20 14.88
C TRP A 586 -7.74 17.77 14.78
N LYS A 587 -6.94 17.33 15.76
CA LYS A 587 -6.30 16.01 15.67
C LYS A 587 -7.36 14.90 15.81
N SER A 588 -7.42 14.01 14.83
CA SER A 588 -8.26 12.80 14.89
C SER A 588 -7.53 11.63 15.58
N ASP A 589 -8.30 10.68 16.11
CA ASP A 589 -7.78 9.40 16.61
C ASP A 589 -7.40 8.53 15.41
N SER A 590 -6.15 8.69 14.96
CA SER A 590 -5.63 8.00 13.77
C SER A 590 -5.59 6.48 13.95
N GLN A 591 -5.52 5.95 15.19
CA GLN A 591 -5.62 4.51 15.44
C GLN A 591 -7.04 4.01 15.17
N LYS A 592 -8.09 4.65 15.73
CA LYS A 592 -9.48 4.30 15.44
C LYS A 592 -9.79 4.34 13.94
N CYS A 593 -9.36 5.42 13.27
CA CYS A 593 -9.54 5.59 11.83
C CYS A 593 -8.84 4.48 11.04
N LEU A 594 -7.56 4.21 11.34
CA LEU A 594 -6.79 3.14 10.69
C LEU A 594 -7.45 1.78 10.90
N THR A 595 -7.70 1.39 12.16
CA THR A 595 -8.27 0.08 12.52
C THR A 595 -9.57 -0.15 11.76
N TYR A 596 -10.46 0.84 11.71
CA TYR A 596 -11.69 0.76 10.93
C TYR A 596 -11.41 0.60 9.44
N ARG A 597 -10.52 1.41 8.87
CA ARG A 597 -10.19 1.35 7.43
C ARG A 597 -9.66 -0.02 7.02
N VAL A 598 -8.73 -0.60 7.79
CA VAL A 598 -8.10 -1.86 7.38
C VAL A 598 -8.97 -3.08 7.67
N ALA A 599 -9.72 -3.09 8.78
CA ALA A 599 -10.36 -4.30 9.31
C ALA A 599 -11.90 -4.30 9.28
N GLN A 600 -12.54 -3.38 8.55
CA GLN A 600 -14.00 -3.42 8.35
C GLN A 600 -14.40 -4.44 7.28
N ASP A 601 -15.51 -5.14 7.52
CA ASP A 601 -15.96 -6.28 6.71
C ASP A 601 -17.00 -5.91 5.64
N GLY A 602 -17.69 -4.77 5.78
CA GLY A 602 -18.75 -4.31 4.88
C GLY A 602 -18.29 -3.58 3.61
N GLY A 603 -16.99 -3.61 3.30
CA GLY A 603 -16.37 -2.88 2.19
C GLY A 603 -14.83 -2.93 2.22
N ALA A 604 -14.19 -2.01 1.49
CA ALA A 604 -12.73 -1.88 1.49
C ALA A 604 -12.31 -0.44 1.82
N MET A 605 -11.61 -0.24 2.94
CA MET A 605 -11.19 1.08 3.45
C MET A 605 -12.38 1.99 3.81
N CYS A 606 -12.12 3.27 4.02
CA CYS A 606 -13.13 4.28 4.31
C CYS A 606 -12.63 5.67 3.91
N GLY A 607 -13.55 6.48 3.41
CA GLY A 607 -13.43 7.88 3.03
C GLY A 607 -14.73 8.66 3.27
N ARG A 608 -15.61 8.16 4.15
CA ARG A 608 -16.97 8.71 4.39
C ARG A 608 -16.95 10.17 4.83
N CYS A 609 -15.95 10.60 5.59
CA CYS A 609 -15.78 11.99 6.00
C CYS A 609 -15.65 12.95 4.81
N MET A 610 -15.10 12.50 3.67
CA MET A 610 -15.02 13.29 2.45
C MET A 610 -16.39 13.41 1.78
N LYS A 611 -17.12 12.28 1.70
CA LYS A 611 -18.47 12.21 1.10
C LYS A 611 -19.45 13.16 1.77
N THR A 612 -19.48 13.17 3.10
CA THR A 612 -20.51 13.88 3.88
C THR A 612 -20.17 15.34 4.17
N CYS A 613 -18.98 15.81 3.79
CA CYS A 613 -18.61 17.20 3.99
C CYS A 613 -19.48 18.12 3.11
N PRO A 614 -20.04 19.23 3.64
CA PRO A 614 -20.81 20.19 2.84
C PRO A 614 -20.02 20.86 1.70
N TRP A 615 -18.69 20.79 1.72
CA TRP A 615 -17.82 21.29 0.65
C TRP A 615 -17.60 20.27 -0.47
N ASN A 616 -18.09 19.03 -0.33
CA ASN A 616 -18.09 18.03 -1.38
C ASN A 616 -19.21 18.32 -2.40
N LEU A 617 -18.92 19.22 -3.33
CA LEU A 617 -19.90 19.79 -4.26
C LEU A 617 -19.71 19.28 -5.70
N GLU A 618 -20.77 19.33 -6.52
CA GLU A 618 -20.78 18.86 -7.91
C GLU A 618 -20.12 19.86 -8.88
N GLY A 619 -20.01 21.14 -8.49
CA GLY A 619 -19.48 22.20 -9.34
C GLY A 619 -20.55 22.89 -10.20
N LEU A 620 -21.77 22.99 -9.68
CA LEU A 620 -22.90 23.64 -10.33
C LEU A 620 -22.88 25.16 -10.13
N PHE A 621 -23.45 25.89 -11.09
CA PHE A 621 -23.69 27.32 -10.94
C PHE A 621 -24.60 27.62 -9.75
N ALA A 622 -25.59 26.76 -9.49
CA ALA A 622 -26.53 26.87 -8.36
C ALA A 622 -25.86 26.76 -6.97
N GLU A 623 -24.63 26.25 -6.88
CA GLU A 623 -23.87 26.14 -5.63
C GLU A 623 -23.04 27.38 -5.32
N ALA A 624 -22.95 28.34 -6.24
CA ALA A 624 -22.16 29.56 -6.04
C ALA A 624 -22.61 30.37 -4.81
N PRO A 625 -23.93 30.53 -4.52
CA PRO A 625 -24.39 31.19 -3.30
C PRO A 625 -23.95 30.47 -2.02
N PHE A 626 -24.00 29.13 -1.98
CA PHE A 626 -23.52 28.35 -0.84
C PHE A 626 -22.03 28.61 -0.60
N ARG A 627 -21.18 28.49 -1.63
CA ARG A 627 -19.74 28.74 -1.52
C ARG A 627 -19.47 30.16 -1.01
N TRP A 628 -20.17 31.15 -1.55
CA TRP A 628 -20.01 32.54 -1.15
C TRP A 628 -20.37 32.75 0.32
N LEU A 629 -21.53 32.24 0.77
CA LEU A 629 -21.98 32.32 2.16
C LEU A 629 -21.02 31.60 3.11
N ALA A 630 -20.60 30.38 2.77
CA ALA A 630 -19.68 29.58 3.59
C ALA A 630 -18.31 30.25 3.75
N THR A 631 -17.86 30.99 2.72
CA THR A 631 -16.58 31.73 2.71
C THR A 631 -16.67 33.04 3.49
N HIS A 632 -17.72 33.84 3.29
CA HIS A 632 -17.79 35.23 3.76
C HIS A 632 -18.62 35.43 5.04
N LEU A 633 -19.57 34.54 5.32
CA LEU A 633 -20.44 34.58 6.49
C LEU A 633 -20.33 33.30 7.32
N PRO A 634 -19.16 32.99 7.91
CA PRO A 634 -18.91 31.70 8.55
C PRO A 634 -19.79 31.43 9.78
N GLY A 635 -20.38 32.45 10.42
CA GLY A 635 -21.40 32.28 11.45
C GLY A 635 -22.67 31.53 10.95
N ALA A 636 -22.86 31.45 9.63
CA ALA A 636 -23.93 30.66 9.00
C ALA A 636 -23.60 29.16 8.85
N ALA A 637 -22.45 28.68 9.32
CA ALA A 637 -22.04 27.28 9.12
C ALA A 637 -23.03 26.25 9.69
N LYS A 638 -23.59 26.47 10.88
CA LYS A 638 -24.63 25.59 11.47
C LYS A 638 -25.91 25.53 10.62
N PRO A 639 -26.56 26.67 10.27
CA PRO A 639 -27.74 26.63 9.40
C PRO A 639 -27.42 26.11 7.99
N LEU A 640 -26.23 26.38 7.43
CA LEU A 640 -25.81 25.82 6.14
C LEU A 640 -25.64 24.30 6.20
N ALA A 641 -25.07 23.75 7.28
CA ALA A 641 -24.96 22.30 7.47
C ALA A 641 -26.33 21.63 7.65
N ARG A 642 -27.27 22.29 8.33
CA ARG A 642 -28.66 21.81 8.43
C ARG A 642 -29.39 21.84 7.09
N LEU A 643 -29.19 22.89 6.29
CA LEU A 643 -29.72 22.97 4.93
C LEU A 643 -29.14 21.85 4.05
N ASP A 644 -27.83 21.60 4.16
CA ASP A 644 -27.14 20.51 3.47
C ASP A 644 -27.73 19.12 3.82
N ASP A 645 -28.02 18.88 5.11
CA ASP A 645 -28.73 17.66 5.56
C ASP A 645 -30.19 17.57 5.05
N TRP A 646 -30.90 18.70 5.00
CA TRP A 646 -32.28 18.76 4.49
C TRP A 646 -32.36 18.49 3.00
N LEU A 647 -31.37 18.96 2.22
CA LEU A 647 -31.25 18.68 0.79
C LEU A 647 -30.85 17.22 0.48
N GLY A 648 -30.51 16.43 1.51
CA GLY A 648 -30.06 15.05 1.35
C GLY A 648 -28.62 14.91 0.86
N ASN A 649 -27.82 15.99 0.91
CA ASN A 649 -26.43 15.95 0.47
C ASN A 649 -25.62 15.01 1.38
N GLY A 650 -24.94 14.03 0.76
CA GLY A 650 -24.26 12.95 1.46
C GLY A 650 -25.07 11.66 1.62
N GLU A 651 -26.32 11.60 1.14
CA GLU A 651 -27.05 10.33 0.97
C GLU A 651 -26.47 9.52 -0.21
N ILE A 652 -26.86 8.25 -0.31
CA ILE A 652 -26.45 7.37 -1.42
C ILE A 652 -27.38 7.62 -2.60
N ASN A 653 -26.81 7.87 -3.78
CA ASN A 653 -27.56 7.95 -5.03
C ASN A 653 -27.40 6.67 -5.87
N PRO A 654 -28.39 5.76 -5.90
CA PRO A 654 -28.28 4.46 -6.58
C PRO A 654 -28.01 4.56 -8.08
N VAL A 655 -28.40 5.68 -8.73
CA VAL A 655 -28.12 5.90 -10.17
C VAL A 655 -26.61 5.97 -10.46
N LYS A 656 -25.82 6.30 -9.44
CA LYS A 656 -24.36 6.43 -9.53
C LYS A 656 -23.60 5.20 -9.04
N THR A 657 -24.29 4.19 -8.52
CA THR A 657 -23.70 2.92 -8.09
C THR A 657 -23.48 2.04 -9.32
N TRP A 658 -22.29 2.09 -9.91
CA TRP A 658 -21.96 1.42 -11.18
C TRP A 658 -21.09 0.17 -11.02
N TRP A 659 -20.52 -0.04 -9.83
CA TRP A 659 -19.60 -1.13 -9.55
C TRP A 659 -20.32 -2.37 -9.01
N TRP A 660 -19.65 -3.51 -9.10
CA TRP A 660 -20.05 -4.71 -8.39
C TRP A 660 -19.40 -4.76 -7.01
N ASP A 661 -20.18 -5.15 -6.00
CA ASP A 661 -19.65 -5.46 -4.68
C ASP A 661 -18.99 -6.83 -4.75
N LEU A 662 -17.66 -6.85 -4.84
CA LEU A 662 -16.86 -8.08 -4.93
C LEU A 662 -15.77 -8.10 -3.87
N GLU A 663 -15.65 -9.25 -3.21
CA GLU A 663 -14.67 -9.56 -2.18
C GLU A 663 -13.85 -10.79 -2.58
N MET A 664 -12.54 -10.76 -2.34
CA MET A 664 -11.68 -11.95 -2.38
C MET A 664 -11.77 -12.68 -1.04
N ILE A 665 -12.24 -13.92 -1.04
CA ILE A 665 -12.32 -14.78 0.15
C ILE A 665 -11.19 -15.80 0.09
N ASP A 666 -10.36 -15.88 1.13
CA ASP A 666 -9.28 -16.88 1.31
C ASP A 666 -8.37 -17.09 0.09
N GLU A 667 -7.98 -16.00 -0.58
CA GLU A 667 -7.19 -16.02 -1.83
C GLU A 667 -7.89 -16.65 -3.04
N GLY A 668 -9.12 -17.16 -2.87
CA GLY A 668 -9.98 -17.75 -3.91
C GLY A 668 -10.57 -16.72 -4.87
N PRO A 669 -11.63 -17.06 -5.64
CA PRO A 669 -12.24 -16.15 -6.60
C PRO A 669 -12.80 -14.90 -5.93
N TYR A 670 -12.91 -13.82 -6.70
CA TYR A 670 -13.72 -12.68 -6.28
C TYR A 670 -15.20 -13.06 -6.39
N ALA A 671 -15.97 -12.81 -5.33
CA ALA A 671 -17.38 -13.16 -5.25
C ALA A 671 -18.17 -12.06 -4.52
N PRO A 672 -19.51 -12.07 -4.58
CA PRO A 672 -20.31 -11.24 -3.69
C PRO A 672 -19.87 -11.42 -2.23
N PRO A 673 -19.77 -10.32 -1.47
CA PRO A 673 -19.22 -10.35 -0.11
C PRO A 673 -20.07 -11.22 0.82
N ALA A 674 -19.39 -11.92 1.73
CA ALA A 674 -20.07 -12.75 2.73
C ALA A 674 -20.79 -11.90 3.80
N HIS A 675 -20.26 -10.71 4.08
CA HIS A 675 -20.81 -9.77 5.04
C HIS A 675 -21.73 -8.72 4.37
N PRO A 676 -22.75 -8.21 5.09
CA PRO A 676 -23.60 -7.14 4.57
C PRO A 676 -22.78 -5.92 4.15
N VAL A 677 -23.04 -5.44 2.94
CA VAL A 677 -22.36 -4.25 2.41
C VAL A 677 -22.78 -3.00 3.17
N ASN A 678 -21.81 -2.14 3.49
CA ASN A 678 -22.08 -0.84 4.08
C ASN A 678 -22.96 0.01 3.13
N ARG A 679 -24.15 0.39 3.62
CA ARG A 679 -25.10 1.29 2.95
C ARG A 679 -25.64 2.30 3.96
N ARG A 680 -24.80 3.26 4.36
CA ARG A 680 -25.11 4.20 5.45
C ARG A 680 -25.86 5.44 4.96
N GLY A 681 -27.07 5.65 5.47
CA GLY A 681 -27.79 6.93 5.40
C GLY A 681 -27.13 8.02 6.26
N LEU A 682 -27.72 9.22 6.30
CA LEU A 682 -27.25 10.31 7.18
C LEU A 682 -27.72 10.10 8.62
N SER A 683 -26.83 10.32 9.59
CA SER A 683 -27.13 10.23 11.03
C SER A 683 -27.71 11.54 11.58
N LYS A 684 -28.86 11.98 11.05
CA LYS A 684 -29.43 13.33 11.31
C LYS A 684 -29.80 13.56 12.79
N ASP A 685 -30.13 12.49 13.53
CA ASP A 685 -30.56 12.55 14.94
C ASP A 685 -29.41 12.34 15.94
N LEU A 686 -28.18 12.09 15.48
CA LEU A 686 -27.04 11.90 16.36
C LEU A 686 -26.52 13.25 16.90
N ASP A 687 -26.71 13.46 18.21
CA ASP A 687 -26.13 14.60 18.95
C ASP A 687 -24.73 14.22 19.49
N LEU A 688 -23.68 14.59 18.74
CA LEU A 688 -22.30 14.29 19.11
C LEU A 688 -21.75 15.38 20.04
N LYS A 689 -21.47 15.01 21.29
CA LYS A 689 -20.87 15.87 22.32
C LYS A 689 -19.38 15.63 22.47
N TYR A 690 -18.61 16.68 22.67
CA TYR A 690 -17.15 16.59 22.77
C TYR A 690 -16.72 15.91 24.07
N GLU A 691 -17.37 16.24 25.17
CA GLU A 691 -17.14 15.70 26.52
C GLU A 691 -17.33 14.18 26.60
N ASP A 692 -18.14 13.60 25.71
CA ASP A 692 -18.40 12.16 25.64
C ASP A 692 -17.35 11.42 24.77
N GLN A 693 -16.47 12.14 24.06
CA GLN A 693 -15.47 11.53 23.19
C GLN A 693 -14.21 11.14 23.95
N THR A 694 -13.85 9.87 23.86
CA THR A 694 -12.50 9.38 24.22
C THR A 694 -11.67 9.19 22.95
N LEU A 695 -10.64 10.02 22.79
CA LEU A 695 -9.73 10.05 21.64
C LEU A 695 -8.29 9.85 22.10
N ALA A 696 -7.50 9.15 21.28
CA ALA A 696 -6.07 8.94 21.49
C ALA A 696 -5.23 9.59 20.39
N VAL A 697 -4.07 10.13 20.73
CA VAL A 697 -3.09 10.67 19.78
C VAL A 697 -1.68 10.17 20.08
N TYR A 698 -0.84 10.14 19.04
CA TYR A 698 0.53 9.62 19.12
C TYR A 698 1.53 10.70 18.69
N PRO A 699 1.83 11.66 19.58
CA PRO A 699 2.83 12.70 19.33
C PRO A 699 4.25 12.13 19.24
N ALA A 700 5.22 13.00 18.93
CA ALA A 700 6.61 12.60 18.69
C ALA A 700 7.24 11.78 19.83
N ASN A 701 6.94 12.10 21.09
CA ASN A 701 7.43 11.35 22.26
C ASN A 701 6.80 9.95 22.42
N LEU A 702 5.70 9.65 21.71
CA LEU A 702 5.06 8.32 21.66
C LEU A 702 5.26 7.62 20.30
N ALA A 703 6.09 8.19 19.41
CA ALA A 703 6.41 7.60 18.12
C ALA A 703 7.40 6.42 18.27
N PRO A 704 7.33 5.41 17.40
CA PRO A 704 8.23 4.26 17.45
C PRO A 704 9.70 4.64 17.16
N PRO A 705 10.67 3.79 17.53
CA PRO A 705 12.03 3.88 17.02
C PRO A 705 12.04 3.73 15.48
N PRO A 706 13.11 4.14 14.78
CA PRO A 706 13.11 4.19 13.31
C PRO A 706 13.22 2.81 12.63
N TYR A 707 13.48 1.76 13.40
CA TYR A 707 13.81 0.44 12.89
C TYR A 707 12.56 -0.36 12.46
N ALA A 708 12.76 -1.25 11.46
CA ALA A 708 11.74 -2.17 10.96
C ALA A 708 11.45 -3.30 11.97
N TRP A 709 10.82 -2.96 13.10
CA TRP A 709 10.55 -3.86 14.21
C TRP A 709 9.20 -3.53 14.88
N PRO A 710 8.49 -4.51 15.49
CA PRO A 710 7.27 -4.26 16.25
C PRO A 710 7.46 -3.27 17.41
N PHE A 711 6.50 -2.37 17.60
CA PHE A 711 6.45 -1.41 18.70
C PHE A 711 4.98 -1.17 19.13
N PRO A 712 4.44 -2.05 20.00
CA PRO A 712 3.06 -1.95 20.46
C PRO A 712 2.67 -0.55 20.92
N ALA A 713 1.54 -0.05 20.44
CA ALA A 713 1.04 1.26 20.79
C ALA A 713 0.40 1.26 22.18
N ASP A 714 0.81 2.20 23.02
CA ASP A 714 0.16 2.45 24.30
C ASP A 714 -1.04 3.40 24.09
N ARG A 715 -2.25 2.82 24.07
CA ARG A 715 -3.47 3.58 23.84
C ARG A 715 -3.82 4.51 25.00
N GLU A 716 -3.55 4.09 26.24
CA GLU A 716 -3.84 4.91 27.43
C GLU A 716 -2.92 6.13 27.49
N ALA A 717 -1.63 5.94 27.20
CA ALA A 717 -0.72 7.07 27.02
C ALA A 717 -1.19 7.99 25.88
N GLY A 718 -1.73 7.44 24.80
CA GLY A 718 -2.29 8.23 23.71
C GLY A 718 -3.55 9.02 24.09
N ILE A 719 -4.42 8.46 24.94
CA ILE A 719 -5.60 9.16 25.49
C ILE A 719 -5.16 10.28 26.43
N GLN A 720 -4.18 10.01 27.29
CA GLN A 720 -3.63 11.00 28.19
C GLN A 720 -2.98 12.14 27.41
N ALA A 721 -2.19 11.82 26.38
CA ALA A 721 -1.59 12.82 25.49
C ALA A 721 -2.65 13.71 24.81
N TYR A 722 -3.80 13.16 24.41
CA TYR A 722 -4.89 13.96 23.84
C TYR A 722 -5.47 14.94 24.87
N ARG A 723 -5.69 14.48 26.11
CA ARG A 723 -6.22 15.32 27.21
C ARG A 723 -5.27 16.45 27.61
N GLU A 724 -3.97 16.24 27.47
CA GLU A 724 -2.92 17.21 27.81
C GLU A 724 -2.66 18.24 26.71
N MET A 725 -3.21 18.05 25.51
CA MET A 725 -3.06 19.00 24.42
C MET A 725 -3.66 20.37 24.77
N ILE A 726 -2.95 21.43 24.38
CA ILE A 726 -3.28 22.82 24.73
C ILE A 726 -3.67 23.64 23.50
N GLY A 727 -4.34 24.77 23.71
CA GLY A 727 -4.63 25.74 22.66
C GLY A 727 -3.38 26.50 22.18
N ALA A 728 -3.45 27.06 20.97
CA ALA A 728 -2.32 27.78 20.36
C ALA A 728 -1.88 29.02 21.17
N ASP A 729 -2.80 29.73 21.84
CA ASP A 729 -2.48 30.89 22.69
C ASP A 729 -1.67 30.51 23.93
N GLU A 730 -2.06 29.42 24.60
CA GLU A 730 -1.33 28.89 25.75
C GLU A 730 0.05 28.38 25.32
N TYR A 731 0.13 27.68 24.18
CA TYR A 731 1.41 27.24 23.62
C TYR A 731 2.36 28.42 23.36
N ARG A 732 1.89 29.49 22.69
CA ARG A 732 2.68 30.72 22.47
C ARG A 732 3.15 31.35 23.79
N THR A 733 2.28 31.38 24.80
CA THR A 733 2.62 31.91 26.13
C THR A 733 3.72 31.08 26.79
N ARG A 734 3.69 29.75 26.66
CA ARG A 734 4.73 28.84 27.15
C ARG A 734 6.06 29.02 26.40
N ARG A 735 6.03 29.14 25.07
CA ARG A 735 7.22 29.42 24.25
C ARG A 735 7.88 30.74 24.67
N ALA A 736 7.08 31.81 24.84
CA ALA A 736 7.56 33.12 25.25
C ALA A 736 8.20 33.12 26.67
N ARG A 737 7.83 32.16 27.52
CA ARG A 737 8.45 31.94 28.85
C ARG A 737 9.70 31.05 28.82
N GLY A 738 10.12 30.57 27.64
CA GLY A 738 11.30 29.72 27.49
C GLY A 738 11.12 28.27 27.96
N LEU A 739 9.87 27.79 28.10
CA LEU A 739 9.62 26.37 28.42
C LEU A 739 10.02 25.49 27.23
N ALA A 740 10.40 24.23 27.44
CA ALA A 740 10.74 23.28 26.38
C ALA A 740 9.48 22.75 25.66
N PRO A 741 9.53 22.38 24.37
CA PRO A 741 8.36 21.89 23.64
C PRO A 741 7.90 20.55 24.20
N GLU A 742 6.58 20.34 24.21
CA GLU A 742 5.95 19.17 24.84
C GLU A 742 6.27 17.85 24.09
N HIS A 743 6.37 17.90 22.75
CA HIS A 743 6.51 16.71 21.92
C HIS A 743 7.90 16.68 21.26
N VAL A 744 8.84 15.95 21.86
CA VAL A 744 10.20 15.75 21.33
C VAL A 744 10.40 14.28 20.96
N TYR A 745 10.97 14.02 19.78
CA TYR A 745 11.34 12.68 19.36
C TYR A 745 12.71 12.29 19.93
N THR A 746 12.77 11.17 20.64
CA THR A 746 14.02 10.66 21.27
C THR A 746 14.20 9.15 21.16
N ALA A 747 13.26 8.44 20.52
CA ALA A 747 13.28 6.97 20.45
C ALA A 747 14.41 6.42 19.56
N ASP A 748 15.00 7.25 18.71
CA ASP A 748 16.20 6.98 17.92
C ASP A 748 17.46 6.83 18.76
N ARG A 749 17.48 7.39 19.98
CA ARG A 749 18.64 7.30 20.89
C ARG A 749 18.79 5.94 21.55
N ALA A 750 17.77 5.08 21.47
CA ALA A 750 17.83 3.73 22.00
C ALA A 750 18.65 2.80 21.06
N PRO A 751 19.35 1.78 21.59
CA PRO A 751 20.03 0.80 20.76
C PRO A 751 19.07 0.13 19.77
N ALA A 752 19.56 -0.13 18.55
CA ALA A 752 18.77 -0.81 17.53
C ALA A 752 18.42 -2.24 17.99
N PRO A 753 17.13 -2.65 17.97
CA PRO A 753 16.74 -4.01 18.31
C PRO A 753 17.04 -5.02 17.19
N VAL A 754 17.52 -4.54 16.05
CA VAL A 754 17.75 -5.32 14.82
C VAL A 754 19.11 -5.03 14.21
N LEU A 755 19.61 -6.02 13.47
CA LEU A 755 20.75 -5.94 12.57
C LEU A 755 20.26 -5.75 11.13
N SER A 756 20.83 -4.78 10.41
CA SER A 756 20.63 -4.64 8.97
C SER A 756 21.70 -5.44 8.23
N LEU A 757 21.30 -6.55 7.60
CA LEU A 757 22.21 -7.48 6.91
C LEU A 757 21.90 -7.52 5.41
N VAL A 758 22.82 -8.10 4.63
CA VAL A 758 22.62 -8.42 3.22
C VAL A 758 22.65 -9.93 3.03
N ILE A 759 21.86 -10.45 2.11
CA ILE A 759 22.01 -11.83 1.63
C ILE A 759 23.23 -11.87 0.72
N ALA A 760 24.33 -12.42 1.23
CA ALA A 760 25.59 -12.52 0.51
C ALA A 760 25.61 -13.69 -0.49
N ARG A 761 24.85 -14.75 -0.21
CA ARG A 761 24.76 -15.93 -1.07
C ARG A 761 23.42 -16.63 -0.93
N VAL A 762 22.90 -17.15 -2.04
CA VAL A 762 21.74 -18.06 -2.06
C VAL A 762 22.14 -19.38 -2.72
N GLU A 763 21.94 -20.49 -2.02
CA GLU A 763 22.22 -21.82 -2.54
C GLU A 763 20.99 -22.72 -2.44
N LYS A 764 20.58 -23.32 -3.55
CA LYS A 764 19.45 -24.23 -3.57
C LYS A 764 19.91 -25.64 -3.12
N LEU A 765 19.59 -26.04 -1.88
CA LEU A 765 19.94 -27.37 -1.37
C LEU A 765 18.97 -28.45 -1.88
N THR A 766 17.68 -28.13 -1.93
CA THR A 766 16.62 -28.96 -2.52
C THR A 766 15.63 -28.06 -3.29
N GLU A 767 14.61 -28.65 -3.91
CA GLU A 767 13.56 -27.86 -4.59
C GLU A 767 12.85 -26.86 -3.65
N ASP A 768 12.64 -27.27 -2.40
CA ASP A 768 11.86 -26.56 -1.37
C ASP A 768 12.71 -25.98 -0.22
N VAL A 769 14.04 -26.12 -0.26
CA VAL A 769 14.95 -25.63 0.79
C VAL A 769 16.19 -24.93 0.21
N PRO A 770 16.16 -23.61 0.02
CA PRO A 770 17.33 -22.77 -0.15
C PRO A 770 18.03 -22.46 1.20
N LEU A 771 19.35 -22.40 1.13
CA LEU A 771 20.27 -21.88 2.15
C LEU A 771 20.61 -20.43 1.83
N TYR A 772 20.59 -19.58 2.85
CA TYR A 772 20.92 -18.17 2.76
C TYR A 772 22.09 -17.86 3.68
N GLU A 773 23.12 -17.19 3.15
CA GLU A 773 24.21 -16.62 3.94
C GLU A 773 23.97 -15.11 4.09
N PHE A 774 23.94 -14.62 5.33
CA PHE A 774 23.79 -13.21 5.65
C PHE A 774 25.12 -12.63 6.13
N ALA A 775 25.47 -11.44 5.67
CA ALA A 775 26.66 -10.71 6.11
C ALA A 775 26.31 -9.25 6.41
N ARG A 776 27.19 -8.55 7.14
CA ARG A 776 27.04 -7.10 7.26
C ARG A 776 27.36 -6.43 5.91
N PRO A 777 26.63 -5.36 5.53
CA PRO A 777 26.92 -4.64 4.29
C PRO A 777 28.35 -4.06 4.22
N ASP A 778 28.91 -3.73 5.39
CA ASP A 778 30.26 -3.17 5.57
C ASP A 778 31.36 -4.25 5.68
N GLY A 779 31.00 -5.54 5.66
CA GLY A 779 31.93 -6.65 5.85
C GLY A 779 32.43 -6.85 7.28
N ALA A 780 31.92 -6.08 8.26
CA ALA A 780 32.32 -6.25 9.66
C ALA A 780 31.79 -7.56 10.25
N ALA A 781 32.45 -8.02 11.33
CA ALA A 781 32.06 -9.23 12.03
C ALA A 781 30.66 -9.11 12.64
N LEU A 782 29.84 -10.14 12.47
CA LEU A 782 28.54 -10.29 13.10
C LEU A 782 28.68 -10.53 14.62
N PRO A 783 27.65 -10.23 15.42
CA PRO A 783 27.59 -10.67 16.81
C PRO A 783 27.83 -12.19 16.93
N ALA A 784 28.44 -12.63 18.03
CA ALA A 784 28.58 -14.05 18.28
C ALA A 784 27.21 -14.68 18.59
N PHE A 785 27.06 -15.97 18.28
CA PHE A 785 25.89 -16.76 18.66
C PHE A 785 26.33 -18.09 19.29
N GLU A 786 25.44 -18.70 20.06
CA GLU A 786 25.64 -20.02 20.65
C GLU A 786 24.98 -21.10 19.79
N ALA A 787 25.51 -22.33 19.81
CA ALA A 787 24.85 -23.44 19.12
C ALA A 787 23.42 -23.65 19.66
N GLY A 788 22.47 -23.87 18.74
CA GLY A 788 21.04 -23.90 19.04
C GLY A 788 20.33 -22.54 18.93
N ALA A 789 21.06 -21.44 18.73
CA ALA A 789 20.44 -20.13 18.54
C ALA A 789 19.68 -20.01 17.21
N HIS A 790 18.68 -19.15 17.21
CA HIS A 790 17.95 -18.69 16.03
C HIS A 790 18.05 -17.17 15.90
N ILE A 791 17.72 -16.69 14.71
CA ILE A 791 17.44 -15.27 14.47
C ILE A 791 16.01 -15.12 13.99
N ASP A 792 15.44 -13.97 14.28
CA ASP A 792 14.18 -13.58 13.69
C ASP A 792 14.43 -12.78 12.44
N VAL A 793 13.72 -13.12 11.38
CA VAL A 793 13.86 -12.47 10.09
C VAL A 793 12.59 -11.71 9.78
N VAL A 794 12.73 -10.42 9.50
CA VAL A 794 11.68 -9.60 8.89
C VAL A 794 11.68 -9.92 7.40
N VAL A 795 10.90 -10.93 6.98
CA VAL A 795 10.74 -11.27 5.56
C VAL A 795 10.02 -10.13 4.84
N ALA A 796 8.97 -9.64 5.49
CA ALA A 796 8.23 -8.40 5.22
C ALA A 796 7.68 -7.89 6.58
N PRO A 797 7.21 -6.63 6.69
CA PRO A 797 6.68 -6.10 7.95
C PRO A 797 5.65 -7.00 8.67
N GLU A 798 4.78 -7.68 7.91
CA GLU A 798 3.77 -8.62 8.40
C GLU A 798 4.27 -10.06 8.63
N PHE A 799 5.51 -10.37 8.23
CA PHE A 799 6.09 -11.71 8.28
C PHE A 799 7.38 -11.75 9.08
N PHE A 800 7.19 -11.85 10.38
CA PHE A 800 8.25 -12.11 11.34
C PHE A 800 8.42 -13.61 11.59
N ARG A 801 9.56 -14.20 11.24
CA ARG A 801 9.77 -15.66 11.34
C ARG A 801 11.12 -16.00 11.95
N GLN A 802 11.12 -16.99 12.84
CA GLN A 802 12.35 -17.53 13.42
C GLN A 802 12.97 -18.55 12.47
N PHE A 803 14.29 -18.49 12.32
CA PHE A 803 15.06 -19.53 11.64
C PHE A 803 16.33 -19.84 12.44
N SER A 804 16.52 -21.12 12.77
CA SER A 804 17.71 -21.58 13.47
C SER A 804 18.97 -21.34 12.64
N LEU A 805 20.02 -20.87 13.30
CA LEU A 805 21.34 -20.71 12.71
C LEU A 805 21.95 -22.10 12.50
N SER A 806 22.44 -22.34 11.29
CA SER A 806 23.00 -23.64 10.85
C SER A 806 24.50 -23.60 10.54
N GLY A 807 25.11 -22.41 10.61
CA GLY A 807 26.54 -22.22 10.37
C GLY A 807 27.40 -22.54 11.59
N ASP A 808 28.71 -22.46 11.42
CA ASP A 808 29.69 -22.57 12.51
C ASP A 808 29.60 -21.33 13.44
N PRO A 809 29.29 -21.49 14.74
CA PRO A 809 29.28 -20.39 15.71
C PRO A 809 30.58 -19.58 15.79
N ALA A 810 31.72 -20.16 15.40
CA ALA A 810 33.00 -19.46 15.36
C ALA A 810 33.17 -18.55 14.12
N ASP A 811 32.43 -18.79 13.03
CA ASP A 811 32.50 -17.98 11.82
C ASP A 811 31.62 -16.73 11.96
N ARG A 812 32.25 -15.64 12.39
CA ARG A 812 31.58 -14.34 12.55
C ARG A 812 31.48 -13.53 11.25
N SER A 813 31.90 -14.08 10.11
CA SER A 813 31.76 -13.39 8.81
C SER A 813 30.33 -13.48 8.26
N ARG A 814 29.55 -14.48 8.70
CA ARG A 814 28.20 -14.73 8.19
C ARG A 814 27.30 -15.47 9.17
N TYR A 815 26.00 -15.27 9.02
CA TYR A 815 24.96 -16.16 9.55
C TYR A 815 24.43 -17.05 8.42
N GLN A 816 24.08 -18.30 8.74
CA GLN A 816 23.51 -19.24 7.76
C GLN A 816 22.16 -19.77 8.25
N ILE A 817 21.11 -19.63 7.44
CA ILE A 817 19.79 -20.23 7.69
C ILE A 817 19.30 -20.97 6.45
N ALA A 818 18.53 -22.04 6.65
CA ALA A 818 17.84 -22.73 5.57
C ALA A 818 16.33 -22.66 5.77
N ILE A 819 15.60 -22.24 4.74
CA ILE A 819 14.15 -21.97 4.84
C ILE A 819 13.39 -22.99 4.00
N LYS A 820 12.62 -23.86 4.66
CA LYS A 820 11.70 -24.77 3.97
C LYS A 820 10.45 -24.02 3.48
N ARG A 821 10.04 -24.22 2.23
CA ARG A 821 8.78 -23.70 1.69
C ARG A 821 7.59 -24.45 2.28
N GLU A 822 6.65 -23.71 2.85
CA GLU A 822 5.39 -24.27 3.38
C GLU A 822 4.21 -23.62 2.64
N ASP A 823 3.69 -24.33 1.63
CA ASP A 823 2.67 -23.78 0.72
C ASP A 823 1.31 -23.53 1.41
N LYS A 824 0.99 -24.31 2.44
CA LYS A 824 -0.21 -24.16 3.29
C LYS A 824 0.05 -23.39 4.59
N GLY A 825 1.25 -22.81 4.74
CA GLY A 825 1.64 -22.09 5.95
C GLY A 825 1.13 -20.65 6.01
N ARG A 826 1.62 -19.90 7.01
CA ARG A 826 1.32 -18.47 7.23
C ARG A 826 1.98 -17.53 6.20
N GLY A 827 2.26 -17.96 4.98
CA GLY A 827 2.78 -17.13 3.87
C GLY A 827 4.25 -16.69 3.91
N GLY A 828 4.86 -16.55 5.09
CA GLY A 828 6.23 -16.01 5.23
C GLY A 828 7.31 -16.78 4.47
N SER A 829 7.34 -18.11 4.53
CA SER A 829 8.32 -18.93 3.79
C SER A 829 8.11 -18.87 2.28
N LYS A 830 6.84 -18.91 1.82
CA LYS A 830 6.47 -18.74 0.41
C LYS A 830 6.94 -17.39 -0.14
N LEU A 831 6.77 -16.32 0.63
CA LEU A 831 7.22 -15.00 0.22
C LEU A 831 8.76 -14.92 0.20
N ALA A 832 9.45 -15.41 1.23
CA ALA A 832 10.91 -15.44 1.28
C ALA A 832 11.50 -16.12 0.03
N HIS A 833 10.95 -17.27 -0.37
CA HIS A 833 11.35 -17.98 -1.59
C HIS A 833 11.17 -17.20 -2.90
N ARG A 834 10.25 -16.23 -2.93
CA ARG A 834 10.01 -15.39 -4.11
C ARG A 834 10.89 -14.15 -4.15
N ILE A 835 11.28 -13.62 -2.99
CA ILE A 835 11.90 -12.28 -2.90
C ILE A 835 13.32 -12.27 -2.36
N PHE A 836 13.78 -13.32 -1.68
CA PHE A 836 15.16 -13.41 -1.20
C PHE A 836 16.08 -13.80 -2.33
N SER A 837 16.92 -12.84 -2.73
CA SER A 837 17.98 -12.98 -3.72
C SER A 837 19.27 -12.39 -3.16
N GLU A 838 20.41 -12.75 -3.76
CA GLU A 838 21.70 -12.14 -3.43
C GLU A 838 21.63 -10.61 -3.54
N GLY A 839 22.34 -9.93 -2.64
CA GLY A 839 22.35 -8.46 -2.52
C GLY A 839 21.15 -7.87 -1.77
N ARG A 840 20.07 -8.63 -1.54
CA ARG A 840 18.90 -8.11 -0.81
C ARG A 840 19.25 -7.76 0.63
N ARG A 841 18.87 -6.56 1.06
CA ARG A 841 18.93 -6.13 2.46
C ARG A 841 17.78 -6.71 3.26
N VAL A 842 18.06 -7.23 4.45
CA VAL A 842 17.12 -7.88 5.36
C VAL A 842 17.40 -7.44 6.79
N PHE A 843 16.35 -7.20 7.57
CA PHE A 843 16.45 -6.92 9.00
C PHE A 843 16.27 -8.20 9.79
N VAL A 844 17.18 -8.44 10.74
CA VAL A 844 17.12 -9.60 11.63
C VAL A 844 17.31 -9.22 13.09
N SER A 845 16.81 -10.03 14.02
CA SER A 845 17.12 -9.87 15.44
C SER A 845 18.61 -10.12 15.74
N HIS A 846 19.05 -9.73 16.93
CA HIS A 846 20.21 -10.37 17.53
C HIS A 846 19.94 -11.88 17.75
N PRO A 847 20.97 -12.75 17.75
CA PRO A 847 20.78 -14.18 18.04
C PRO A 847 20.10 -14.41 19.40
N ILE A 848 19.11 -15.30 19.41
CA ILE A 848 18.37 -15.71 20.62
C ILE A 848 18.53 -17.22 20.76
N ASN A 849 18.84 -17.71 21.96
CA ASN A 849 18.99 -19.15 22.19
C ASN A 849 17.95 -19.64 23.21
N HIS A 850 17.06 -20.51 22.76
CA HIS A 850 16.13 -21.26 23.62
C HIS A 850 16.43 -22.77 23.61
N PHE A 851 17.48 -23.17 22.90
CA PHE A 851 17.89 -24.56 22.73
C PHE A 851 19.38 -24.73 23.02
N PRO A 852 19.85 -24.32 24.22
CA PRO A 852 21.27 -24.26 24.53
C PRO A 852 21.90 -25.66 24.59
N LEU A 853 23.13 -25.74 24.09
CA LEU A 853 23.94 -26.95 24.14
C LEU A 853 24.65 -27.09 25.50
N VAL A 854 24.55 -28.26 26.13
CA VAL A 854 25.34 -28.64 27.31
C VAL A 854 26.74 -29.05 26.85
N GLU A 855 27.67 -28.11 26.87
CA GLU A 855 29.01 -28.24 26.28
C GLU A 855 29.96 -29.19 27.02
N ASP A 856 29.65 -29.51 28.28
CA ASP A 856 30.43 -30.40 29.15
C ASP A 856 29.86 -31.83 29.25
N ALA A 857 28.83 -32.14 28.46
CA ALA A 857 28.29 -33.50 28.34
C ALA A 857 29.38 -34.52 27.97
N ARG A 858 29.30 -35.72 28.56
CA ARG A 858 30.22 -36.83 28.23
C ARG A 858 30.00 -37.36 26.81
N GLN A 859 28.74 -37.35 26.37
CA GLN A 859 28.34 -37.75 25.03
C GLN A 859 27.06 -37.00 24.63
N THR A 860 26.97 -36.56 23.38
CA THR A 860 25.77 -35.88 22.86
C THR A 860 25.23 -36.61 21.62
N LEU A 861 23.95 -36.98 21.65
CA LEU A 861 23.25 -37.54 20.49
C LEU A 861 22.33 -36.48 19.88
N LEU A 862 22.57 -36.12 18.62
CA LEU A 862 21.84 -35.09 17.89
C LEU A 862 20.90 -35.74 16.88
N PHE A 863 19.60 -35.49 16.94
CA PHE A 863 18.59 -36.07 16.04
C PHE A 863 17.88 -34.98 15.23
N GLY A 864 18.20 -34.88 13.94
CA GLY A 864 17.57 -33.95 13.00
C GLY A 864 16.60 -34.65 12.06
N GLY A 865 15.33 -34.24 12.06
CA GLY A 865 14.31 -34.71 11.11
C GLY A 865 14.02 -33.67 10.04
N GLY A 866 14.34 -33.95 8.78
CA GLY A 866 14.15 -32.99 7.68
C GLY A 866 14.85 -31.65 7.95
N ILE A 867 14.12 -30.52 7.89
CA ILE A 867 14.71 -29.19 8.12
C ILE A 867 15.15 -28.97 9.58
N GLY A 868 14.67 -29.77 10.55
CA GLY A 868 15.13 -29.73 11.95
C GLY A 868 16.61 -30.11 12.15
N VAL A 869 17.31 -30.49 11.08
CA VAL A 869 18.77 -30.69 11.10
C VAL A 869 19.55 -29.37 11.31
N THR A 870 18.96 -28.20 11.05
CA THR A 870 19.66 -26.91 11.11
C THR A 870 20.31 -26.59 12.47
N PRO A 871 19.61 -26.60 13.62
CA PRO A 871 20.26 -26.37 14.91
C PRO A 871 21.27 -27.48 15.26
N MET A 872 21.03 -28.72 14.79
CA MET A 872 21.93 -29.85 15.03
C MET A 872 23.30 -29.65 14.37
N ILE A 873 23.34 -29.03 13.18
CA ILE A 873 24.60 -28.74 12.47
C ILE A 873 25.44 -27.73 13.28
N ALA A 874 24.83 -26.67 13.80
CA ALA A 874 25.53 -25.69 14.65
C ALA A 874 26.08 -26.35 15.94
N MET A 875 25.32 -27.27 16.55
CA MET A 875 25.77 -28.05 17.71
C MET A 875 26.94 -28.98 17.35
N ALA A 876 26.89 -29.66 16.20
CA ALA A 876 27.97 -30.51 15.73
C ALA A 876 29.28 -29.72 15.50
N HIS A 877 29.20 -28.52 14.90
CA HIS A 877 30.35 -27.62 14.78
C HIS A 877 30.96 -27.30 16.15
N ARG A 878 30.12 -26.91 17.12
CA ARG A 878 30.59 -26.54 18.46
C ARG A 878 31.22 -27.72 19.21
N LEU A 879 30.57 -28.88 19.20
CA LEU A 879 31.08 -30.08 19.87
C LEU A 879 32.39 -30.56 19.25
N HIS A 880 32.52 -30.50 17.93
CA HIS A 880 33.77 -30.81 17.22
C HIS A 880 34.90 -29.85 17.62
N ALA A 881 34.63 -28.53 17.63
CA ALA A 881 35.61 -27.53 18.04
C ALA A 881 36.07 -27.70 19.50
N LEU A 882 35.20 -28.23 20.38
CA LEU A 882 35.52 -28.55 21.77
C LEU A 882 36.14 -29.94 21.97
N GLY A 883 36.23 -30.76 20.93
CA GLY A 883 36.71 -32.15 21.04
C GLY A 883 35.79 -33.06 21.86
N ARG A 884 34.48 -32.77 21.93
CA ARG A 884 33.48 -33.59 22.64
C ARG A 884 32.98 -34.74 21.77
N ASP A 885 32.60 -35.86 22.40
CA ASP A 885 32.02 -36.98 21.67
C ASP A 885 30.54 -36.74 21.33
N PHE A 886 30.19 -36.89 20.06
CA PHE A 886 28.82 -36.73 19.60
C PHE A 886 28.53 -37.61 18.37
N THR A 887 27.24 -37.80 18.08
CA THR A 887 26.79 -38.40 16.82
C THR A 887 25.57 -37.66 16.31
N LEU A 888 25.56 -37.30 15.03
CA LEU A 888 24.44 -36.66 14.35
C LEU A 888 23.65 -37.69 13.54
N HIS A 889 22.43 -37.97 13.96
CA HIS A 889 21.46 -38.77 13.22
C HIS A 889 20.54 -37.87 12.40
N PHE A 890 20.73 -37.87 11.08
CA PHE A 890 19.91 -37.09 10.15
C PHE A 890 18.92 -38.00 9.41
N SER A 891 17.62 -37.73 9.56
CA SER A 891 16.55 -38.55 8.98
C SER A 891 15.74 -37.77 7.95
N ALA A 892 15.48 -38.38 6.79
CA ALA A 892 14.67 -37.80 5.72
C ALA A 892 13.86 -38.87 4.95
N PRO A 893 12.75 -38.49 4.28
CA PRO A 893 11.95 -39.45 3.52
C PRO A 893 12.66 -39.96 2.25
N THR A 894 13.31 -39.06 1.51
CA THR A 894 14.06 -39.34 0.27
C THR A 894 15.30 -38.45 0.24
N ARG A 895 16.32 -38.79 -0.57
CA ARG A 895 17.50 -37.92 -0.77
C ARG A 895 17.14 -36.55 -1.34
N ALA A 896 16.18 -36.48 -2.26
CA ALA A 896 15.71 -35.22 -2.84
C ALA A 896 15.05 -34.27 -1.81
N ARG A 897 14.61 -34.79 -0.66
CA ARG A 897 14.02 -34.03 0.44
C ARG A 897 14.91 -34.02 1.70
N ALA A 898 16.20 -34.30 1.52
CA ALA A 898 17.20 -34.31 2.57
C ALA A 898 18.16 -33.13 2.33
N PRO A 899 17.84 -31.91 2.80
CA PRO A 899 18.75 -30.79 2.67
C PRO A 899 20.07 -31.08 3.40
N PHE A 900 21.16 -30.42 2.99
CA PHE A 900 22.50 -30.56 3.56
C PHE A 900 23.24 -31.90 3.35
N LEU A 901 22.70 -32.91 2.64
CA LEU A 901 23.41 -34.19 2.46
C LEU A 901 24.85 -34.04 1.94
N GLU A 902 25.03 -33.29 0.85
CA GLU A 902 26.36 -33.07 0.25
C GLU A 902 27.28 -32.28 1.19
N ARG A 903 26.73 -31.29 1.91
CA ARG A 903 27.47 -30.47 2.87
C ARG A 903 27.92 -31.28 4.09
N LEU A 904 27.03 -32.10 4.65
CA LEU A 904 27.35 -32.97 5.79
C LEU A 904 28.47 -33.97 5.45
N ALA A 905 28.47 -34.51 4.23
CA ALA A 905 29.52 -35.41 3.75
C ALA A 905 30.89 -34.71 3.60
N ALA A 906 30.91 -33.38 3.47
CA ALA A 906 32.13 -32.59 3.33
C ALA A 906 32.63 -31.99 4.66
N MET A 907 31.93 -32.20 5.78
CA MET A 907 32.32 -31.65 7.08
C MET A 907 33.55 -32.35 7.66
N PRO A 908 34.40 -31.66 8.43
CA PRO A 908 35.52 -32.28 9.15
C PRO A 908 35.11 -33.38 10.14
N TRP A 909 33.84 -33.40 10.53
CA TRP A 909 33.21 -34.35 11.43
C TRP A 909 32.21 -35.27 10.72
N ALA A 910 32.34 -35.44 9.40
CA ALA A 910 31.44 -36.28 8.59
C ALA A 910 31.36 -37.75 9.07
N ASP A 911 32.43 -38.26 9.70
CA ASP A 911 32.48 -39.60 10.31
C ASP A 911 31.54 -39.75 11.52
N LYS A 912 31.13 -38.63 12.13
CA LYS A 912 30.14 -38.58 13.22
C LYS A 912 28.70 -38.46 12.72
N VAL A 913 28.45 -38.51 11.41
CA VAL A 913 27.12 -38.35 10.80
C VAL A 913 26.56 -39.71 10.36
N ALA A 914 25.34 -40.01 10.80
CA ALA A 914 24.57 -41.17 10.37
C ALA A 914 23.29 -40.72 9.67
N VAL A 915 23.19 -40.97 8.37
CA VAL A 915 22.06 -40.59 7.52
C VAL A 915 21.07 -41.75 7.40
N HIS A 916 19.78 -41.46 7.60
CA HIS A 916 18.68 -42.41 7.50
C HIS A 916 17.66 -41.94 6.45
N ILE A 917 17.66 -42.58 5.29
CA ILE A 917 16.73 -42.30 4.19
C ILE A 917 15.61 -43.35 4.16
N SER A 918 14.39 -42.88 4.33
CA SER A 918 13.27 -43.78 4.56
C SER A 918 12.91 -44.66 3.37
N ALA A 919 12.96 -44.09 2.16
CA ALA A 919 12.71 -44.80 0.91
C ALA A 919 13.81 -45.82 0.56
N GLU A 920 14.98 -45.73 1.20
CA GLU A 920 16.09 -46.69 1.04
C GLU A 920 16.01 -47.83 2.09
N GLY A 921 14.91 -47.91 2.85
CA GLY A 921 14.70 -48.95 3.86
C GLY A 921 15.51 -48.74 5.15
N THR A 922 16.16 -47.59 5.33
CA THR A 922 16.94 -47.28 6.54
C THR A 922 16.12 -46.45 7.54
N ARG A 923 16.43 -46.61 8.84
CA ARG A 923 15.86 -45.85 9.96
C ARG A 923 16.86 -45.81 11.12
N ALA A 924 16.83 -44.72 11.89
CA ALA A 924 17.51 -44.68 13.18
C ALA A 924 16.86 -45.72 14.12
N ASN A 925 17.61 -46.73 14.55
CA ASN A 925 17.12 -47.71 15.51
C ASN A 925 17.18 -47.12 16.93
N LEU A 926 16.16 -46.34 17.29
CA LEU A 926 16.15 -45.56 18.53
C LEU A 926 16.34 -46.41 19.78
N GLY A 927 15.74 -47.60 19.87
CA GLY A 927 15.91 -48.50 21.02
C GLY A 927 17.33 -49.05 21.18
N LYS A 928 18.12 -49.12 20.11
CA LYS A 928 19.55 -49.47 20.19
C LYS A 928 20.43 -48.25 20.50
N LEU A 929 20.07 -47.09 19.96
CA LEU A 929 20.87 -45.86 20.04
C LEU A 929 20.70 -45.14 21.38
N LEU A 930 19.50 -45.17 21.94
CA LEU A 930 19.14 -44.43 23.15
C LEU A 930 19.17 -45.35 24.37
N ASN A 931 20.36 -45.54 24.92
CA ASN A 931 20.58 -46.17 26.22
C ASN A 931 21.37 -45.20 27.09
N TYR A 932 20.81 -44.79 28.23
CA TYR A 932 21.40 -43.75 29.06
C TYR A 932 22.76 -44.17 29.61
N LYS A 933 23.72 -43.24 29.51
CA LYS A 933 24.98 -43.28 30.24
C LYS A 933 25.09 -41.96 30.99
N GLU A 934 25.57 -42.03 32.23
CA GLU A 934 25.75 -40.84 33.08
C GLU A 934 26.45 -39.71 32.32
N GLY A 935 25.83 -38.52 32.31
CA GLY A 935 26.33 -37.33 31.62
C GLY A 935 26.11 -37.30 30.10
N SER A 936 25.28 -38.19 29.54
CA SER A 936 24.90 -38.17 28.11
C SER A 936 23.63 -37.36 27.89
N HIS A 937 23.58 -36.60 26.81
CA HIS A 937 22.45 -35.74 26.44
C HIS A 937 21.91 -36.08 25.05
N VAL A 938 20.60 -35.93 24.88
CA VAL A 938 19.88 -36.12 23.60
C VAL A 938 19.26 -34.80 23.19
N TYR A 939 19.49 -34.40 21.95
CA TYR A 939 18.87 -33.23 21.33
C TYR A 939 18.06 -33.69 20.13
N THR A 940 16.83 -33.20 19.97
CA THR A 940 15.99 -33.54 18.83
C THR A 940 15.22 -32.33 18.28
N CYS A 941 15.16 -32.23 16.96
CA CYS A 941 14.34 -31.25 16.26
C CYS A 941 13.84 -31.83 14.92
N GLY A 942 12.57 -31.61 14.58
CA GLY A 942 11.96 -32.11 13.35
C GLY A 942 10.44 -32.10 13.39
N PRO A 943 9.77 -32.90 12.53
CA PRO A 943 8.33 -33.11 12.64
C PRO A 943 7.95 -33.72 14.00
N GLU A 944 6.76 -33.39 14.49
CA GLU A 944 6.27 -33.83 15.81
C GLU A 944 6.40 -35.35 16.01
N ALA A 945 5.89 -36.15 15.08
CA ALA A 945 5.96 -37.61 15.16
C ALA A 945 7.41 -38.15 15.27
N TYR A 946 8.37 -37.45 14.66
CA TYR A 946 9.79 -37.82 14.77
C TYR A 946 10.33 -37.50 16.16
N MET A 947 10.08 -36.30 16.66
CA MET A 947 10.56 -35.88 17.98
C MET A 947 9.94 -36.72 19.09
N ASN A 948 8.64 -36.97 19.05
CA ASN A 948 7.94 -37.82 20.02
C ASN A 948 8.53 -39.24 20.05
N ALA A 949 8.91 -39.79 18.90
CA ALA A 949 9.57 -41.10 18.85
C ALA A 949 10.95 -41.08 19.52
N VAL A 950 11.75 -40.03 19.31
CA VAL A 950 13.07 -39.86 19.93
C VAL A 950 12.94 -39.66 21.44
N THR A 951 12.06 -38.78 21.91
CA THR A 951 11.88 -38.50 23.34
C THR A 951 11.33 -39.70 24.09
N ALA A 952 10.33 -40.40 23.54
CA ALA A 952 9.78 -41.61 24.15
C ALA A 952 10.84 -42.72 24.24
N ALA A 953 11.65 -42.90 23.20
CA ALA A 953 12.73 -43.88 23.21
C ALA A 953 13.88 -43.50 24.17
N ALA A 954 14.21 -42.21 24.30
CA ALA A 954 15.19 -41.73 25.28
C ALA A 954 14.70 -41.97 26.72
N ALA A 955 13.44 -41.63 27.01
CA ALA A 955 12.84 -41.88 28.32
C ALA A 955 12.81 -43.38 28.64
N ALA A 956 12.40 -44.22 27.69
CA ALA A 956 12.43 -45.69 27.85
C ALA A 956 13.87 -46.23 28.03
N GLY A 957 14.86 -45.57 27.42
CA GLY A 957 16.28 -45.84 27.56
C GLY A 957 16.91 -45.34 28.87
N GLY A 958 16.12 -44.75 29.78
CA GLY A 958 16.55 -44.30 31.10
C GLY A 958 17.19 -42.91 31.14
N TYR A 959 17.05 -42.09 30.08
CA TYR A 959 17.52 -40.71 30.14
C TYR A 959 16.69 -39.90 31.13
N PRO A 960 17.31 -39.13 32.03
CA PRO A 960 16.58 -38.20 32.87
C PRO A 960 16.05 -37.04 32.01
N GLU A 961 14.97 -36.39 32.45
CA GLU A 961 14.23 -35.39 31.68
C GLU A 961 15.13 -34.21 31.28
N GLU A 962 16.00 -33.75 32.18
CA GLU A 962 16.97 -32.68 31.96
C GLU A 962 18.06 -33.01 30.93
N ALA A 963 18.19 -34.29 30.55
CA ALA A 963 19.10 -34.75 29.51
C ALA A 963 18.41 -34.89 28.13
N ILE A 964 17.10 -34.63 28.04
CA ILE A 964 16.33 -34.69 26.80
C ILE A 964 15.92 -33.27 26.40
N HIS A 965 16.52 -32.78 25.32
CA HIS A 965 16.36 -31.42 24.83
C HIS A 965 15.61 -31.46 23.48
N LEU A 966 14.62 -30.59 23.29
CA LEU A 966 13.88 -30.51 22.04
C LEU A 966 13.47 -29.08 21.65
N GLU A 967 13.34 -28.84 20.35
CA GLU A 967 12.88 -27.57 19.78
C GLU A 967 11.76 -27.83 18.74
N TYR A 968 10.61 -27.17 18.91
CA TYR A 968 9.50 -27.24 17.97
C TYR A 968 9.57 -26.11 16.92
N PHE A 969 9.55 -26.47 15.64
CA PHE A 969 9.37 -25.51 14.54
C PHE A 969 7.89 -25.24 14.23
N THR A 970 7.04 -26.24 14.47
CA THR A 970 5.58 -26.18 14.34
C THR A 970 4.97 -26.77 15.60
N LEU A 971 3.87 -26.17 16.08
CA LEU A 971 3.13 -26.69 17.23
C LEU A 971 2.58 -28.10 16.96
N PRO A 972 2.59 -28.98 17.98
CA PRO A 972 1.76 -30.19 18.00
C PRO A 972 0.26 -29.89 17.81
N GLU A 973 -0.51 -30.88 17.34
CA GLU A 973 -1.98 -30.79 17.42
C GLU A 973 -2.42 -30.79 18.89
N GLU A 974 -3.16 -29.77 19.28
CA GLU A 974 -3.63 -29.58 20.66
C GLU A 974 -4.93 -30.39 20.93
N PRO A 975 -5.14 -30.89 22.16
CA PRO A 975 -6.46 -31.34 22.62
C PRO A 975 -7.52 -30.23 22.51
N GLU A 976 -8.80 -30.58 22.38
CA GLU A 976 -9.88 -29.59 22.57
C GLU A 976 -9.87 -29.09 24.02
N TYR A 977 -9.50 -27.83 24.21
CA TYR A 977 -9.56 -27.14 25.50
C TYR A 977 -10.82 -26.27 25.59
N GLU A 978 -11.52 -26.31 26.72
CA GLU A 978 -12.56 -25.33 27.03
C GLU A 978 -11.90 -24.07 27.59
N ASN A 979 -12.21 -22.90 27.01
CA ASN A 979 -11.69 -21.63 27.51
C ASN A 979 -12.69 -21.00 28.47
N HIS A 980 -12.21 -20.64 29.66
CA HIS A 980 -12.96 -19.84 30.61
C HIS A 980 -12.33 -18.45 30.78
N ALA A 981 -13.17 -17.46 31.11
CA ALA A 981 -12.68 -16.15 31.51
C ALA A 981 -11.96 -16.23 32.86
N PHE A 982 -10.92 -15.42 33.05
CA PHE A 982 -10.13 -15.36 34.29
C PHE A 982 -9.60 -13.93 34.52
N THR A 983 -8.99 -13.66 35.67
CA THR A 983 -8.47 -12.35 36.03
C THR A 983 -6.96 -12.39 36.25
N LEU A 984 -6.23 -11.46 35.64
CA LEU A 984 -4.85 -11.16 35.96
C LEU A 984 -4.77 -10.01 36.97
N LYS A 985 -4.08 -10.24 38.09
CA LYS A 985 -3.75 -9.20 39.07
C LYS A 985 -2.28 -8.79 38.87
N LEU A 986 -2.05 -7.52 38.58
CA LEU A 986 -0.72 -6.99 38.29
C LEU A 986 -0.09 -6.45 39.57
N ALA A 987 0.93 -7.13 40.10
CA ALA A 987 1.46 -6.82 41.42
C ALA A 987 2.08 -5.43 41.53
N ARG A 988 2.66 -4.87 40.46
CA ARG A 988 3.33 -3.56 40.51
C ARG A 988 2.36 -2.40 40.43
N SER A 989 1.25 -2.58 39.70
CA SER A 989 0.24 -1.52 39.50
C SER A 989 -1.01 -1.70 40.35
N GLY A 990 -1.24 -2.87 40.93
CA GLY A 990 -2.45 -3.23 41.66
C GLY A 990 -3.69 -3.39 40.78
N ARG A 991 -3.54 -3.35 39.45
CA ARG A 991 -4.65 -3.43 38.48
C ARG A 991 -5.14 -4.87 38.33
N GLU A 992 -6.44 -5.03 38.17
CA GLU A 992 -7.07 -6.30 37.80
C GLU A 992 -7.56 -6.21 36.35
N ILE A 993 -7.19 -7.19 35.53
CA ILE A 993 -7.50 -7.25 34.10
C ILE A 993 -8.22 -8.56 33.81
N THR A 994 -9.47 -8.45 33.37
CA THR A 994 -10.24 -9.62 32.94
C THR A 994 -9.79 -10.07 31.56
N VAL A 995 -9.49 -11.36 31.43
CA VAL A 995 -9.17 -12.03 30.17
C VAL A 995 -10.40 -12.83 29.74
N GLY A 996 -11.01 -12.47 28.61
CA GLY A 996 -12.17 -13.18 28.06
C GLY A 996 -11.85 -14.61 27.62
N ALA A 997 -12.88 -15.46 27.48
CA ALA A 997 -12.73 -16.85 27.03
C ALA A 997 -12.08 -16.93 25.63
N ASP A 998 -12.46 -16.04 24.72
CA ASP A 998 -11.94 -15.98 23.34
C ASP A 998 -10.71 -15.06 23.19
N GLN A 999 -10.12 -14.64 24.32
CA GLN A 999 -9.04 -13.64 24.36
C GLN A 999 -7.79 -14.24 25.01
N ALA A 1000 -6.62 -13.96 24.44
CA ALA A 1000 -5.35 -14.31 25.07
C ALA A 1000 -5.00 -13.29 26.18
N ALA A 1001 -4.25 -13.71 27.19
CA ALA A 1001 -3.86 -12.84 28.30
C ALA A 1001 -3.00 -11.66 27.80
N THR A 1002 -2.12 -11.89 26.82
CA THR A 1002 -1.38 -10.81 26.15
C THR A 1002 -2.29 -9.76 25.51
N ASP A 1003 -3.37 -10.19 24.86
CA ASP A 1003 -4.26 -9.27 24.15
C ASP A 1003 -5.04 -8.42 25.16
N ALA A 1004 -5.53 -9.04 26.25
CA ALA A 1004 -6.19 -8.32 27.34
C ALA A 1004 -5.25 -7.31 28.03
N LEU A 1005 -3.99 -7.68 28.27
CA LEU A 1005 -2.97 -6.79 28.83
C LEU A 1005 -2.67 -5.61 27.90
N LEU A 1006 -2.46 -5.87 26.61
CA LEU A 1006 -2.19 -4.84 25.61
C LEU A 1006 -3.39 -3.89 25.43
N GLU A 1007 -4.61 -4.42 25.39
CA GLU A 1007 -5.86 -3.63 25.36
C GLU A 1007 -6.00 -2.74 26.59
N ALA A 1008 -5.56 -3.24 27.75
CA ALA A 1008 -5.51 -2.49 28.99
C ALA A 1008 -4.30 -1.53 29.08
N GLY A 1009 -3.51 -1.37 28.02
CA GLY A 1009 -2.35 -0.46 28.00
C GLY A 1009 -1.16 -0.95 28.83
N VAL A 1010 -1.09 -2.26 29.15
CA VAL A 1010 0.06 -2.87 29.83
C VAL A 1010 1.03 -3.38 28.78
N ARG A 1011 2.27 -2.89 28.82
CA ARG A 1011 3.30 -3.32 27.89
C ARG A 1011 3.70 -4.76 28.18
N VAL A 1012 3.51 -5.62 27.18
CA VAL A 1012 4.00 -7.00 27.18
C VAL A 1012 4.76 -7.25 25.89
N ASP A 1013 5.94 -7.84 25.98
CA ASP A 1013 6.67 -8.24 24.78
C ASP A 1013 6.01 -9.51 24.21
N VAL A 1014 5.49 -9.42 22.99
CA VAL A 1014 4.80 -10.52 22.30
C VAL A 1014 5.43 -10.70 20.92
N LYS A 1015 5.75 -11.95 20.58
CA LYS A 1015 6.41 -12.29 19.31
C LYS A 1015 5.65 -13.34 18.50
N CYS A 1016 5.61 -14.60 18.95
CA CYS A 1016 4.95 -15.65 18.17
C CYS A 1016 3.43 -15.68 18.33
N ALA A 1017 2.90 -15.21 19.47
CA ALA A 1017 1.51 -15.41 19.91
C ALA A 1017 1.02 -16.88 19.97
N ASP A 1018 1.92 -17.84 19.74
CA ASP A 1018 1.63 -19.27 19.59
C ASP A 1018 2.25 -20.11 20.72
N GLY A 1019 2.86 -19.50 21.75
CA GLY A 1019 3.45 -20.22 22.88
C GLY A 1019 4.81 -20.90 22.61
N LEU A 1020 5.45 -20.59 21.47
CA LEU A 1020 6.69 -21.22 20.99
C LEU A 1020 7.98 -20.44 21.24
N CYS A 1021 7.89 -19.13 21.55
CA CYS A 1021 9.08 -18.27 21.61
C CYS A 1021 9.48 -17.83 23.02
N GLY A 1022 8.65 -18.05 24.03
CA GLY A 1022 8.93 -17.62 25.41
C GLY A 1022 9.04 -16.11 25.66
N VAL A 1023 8.90 -15.24 24.65
CA VAL A 1023 9.08 -13.78 24.81
C VAL A 1023 8.07 -13.16 25.78
N CYS A 1024 6.82 -13.62 25.77
CA CYS A 1024 5.80 -13.14 26.71
C CYS A 1024 5.81 -13.90 28.06
N LYS A 1025 6.97 -14.47 28.45
CA LYS A 1025 7.15 -15.10 29.75
C LYS A 1025 7.01 -14.07 30.85
N CYS A 1026 6.16 -14.35 31.82
CA CYS A 1026 5.95 -13.52 32.99
C CYS A 1026 6.05 -14.38 34.26
N GLN A 1027 6.60 -13.80 35.32
CA GLN A 1027 6.67 -14.49 36.61
C GLN A 1027 5.29 -14.49 37.28
N VAL A 1028 4.90 -15.65 37.79
CA VAL A 1028 3.66 -15.86 38.54
C VAL A 1028 3.98 -15.76 40.03
N LEU A 1029 3.25 -14.92 40.75
CA LEU A 1029 3.41 -14.69 42.18
C LEU A 1029 2.38 -15.47 43.01
N SER A 1030 1.16 -15.63 42.49
CA SER A 1030 0.11 -16.47 43.07
C SER A 1030 -0.93 -16.89 42.01
N GLY A 1031 -1.66 -17.98 42.28
CA GLY A 1031 -2.67 -18.53 41.36
C GLY A 1031 -2.17 -19.70 40.50
N GLU A 1032 -3.08 -20.59 40.12
CA GLU A 1032 -2.78 -21.81 39.35
C GLU A 1032 -2.92 -21.57 37.84
N VAL A 1033 -1.92 -21.99 37.07
CA VAL A 1033 -1.82 -21.75 35.62
C VAL A 1033 -2.04 -23.05 34.85
N GLU A 1034 -2.93 -23.00 33.86
CA GLU A 1034 -2.99 -24.01 32.81
C GLU A 1034 -1.95 -23.67 31.73
N HIS A 1035 -0.82 -24.37 31.76
CA HIS A 1035 0.27 -24.18 30.80
C HIS A 1035 -0.08 -24.78 29.44
N ARG A 1036 -0.21 -23.90 28.45
CA ARG A 1036 -0.47 -24.26 27.04
C ARG A 1036 0.70 -23.88 26.13
N ASP A 1037 1.88 -23.72 26.71
CA ASP A 1037 3.11 -23.40 25.99
C ASP A 1037 4.02 -24.62 25.88
N TYR A 1038 5.00 -24.53 24.98
CA TYR A 1038 5.95 -25.60 24.70
C TYR A 1038 7.40 -25.21 24.99
N VAL A 1039 7.60 -24.14 25.77
CA VAL A 1039 8.94 -23.54 26.02
C VAL A 1039 9.35 -23.54 27.48
N LEU A 1040 8.40 -23.56 28.41
CA LEU A 1040 8.71 -23.65 29.82
C LEU A 1040 8.92 -25.10 30.23
N SER A 1041 10.07 -25.37 30.86
CA SER A 1041 10.32 -26.62 31.60
C SER A 1041 9.36 -26.76 32.78
N ARG A 1042 9.17 -27.98 33.30
CA ARG A 1042 8.33 -28.24 34.47
C ARG A 1042 8.69 -27.35 35.67
N ALA A 1043 9.98 -27.19 35.95
CA ALA A 1043 10.45 -26.32 37.03
C ALA A 1043 10.12 -24.84 36.78
N GLN A 1044 10.18 -24.36 35.54
CA GLN A 1044 9.81 -22.99 35.20
C GLN A 1044 8.29 -22.75 35.29
N ARG A 1045 7.48 -23.77 34.95
CA ARG A 1045 6.01 -23.71 35.05
C ARG A 1045 5.53 -23.48 36.48
N GLU A 1046 6.31 -23.89 37.48
CA GLU A 1046 5.99 -23.63 38.91
C GLU A 1046 5.95 -22.14 39.27
N HIS A 1047 6.62 -21.26 38.52
CA HIS A 1047 6.77 -19.85 38.89
C HIS A 1047 6.69 -18.86 37.71
N ALA A 1048 6.34 -19.32 36.51
CA ALA A 1048 6.23 -18.46 35.34
C ALA A 1048 5.16 -18.98 34.37
N MET A 1049 4.52 -18.06 33.63
CA MET A 1049 3.55 -18.37 32.59
C MET A 1049 3.91 -17.71 31.26
N ILE A 1050 3.50 -18.33 30.15
CA ILE A 1050 3.57 -17.73 28.81
C ILE A 1050 2.21 -17.09 28.49
N LEU A 1051 2.15 -15.76 28.57
CA LEU A 1051 0.90 -14.98 28.56
C LEU A 1051 0.06 -15.13 27.28
N CYS A 1052 0.67 -15.45 26.13
CA CYS A 1052 -0.06 -15.51 24.86
C CYS A 1052 -0.89 -16.78 24.66
N ARG A 1053 -0.69 -17.81 25.49
CA ARG A 1053 -1.39 -19.10 25.39
C ARG A 1053 -1.87 -19.64 26.73
N SER A 1054 -1.09 -19.48 27.79
CA SER A 1054 -1.44 -20.02 29.11
C SER A 1054 -2.64 -19.30 29.69
N ARG A 1055 -3.47 -20.02 30.45
CA ARG A 1055 -4.70 -19.50 31.08
C ARG A 1055 -4.69 -19.81 32.58
N ALA A 1056 -5.71 -19.36 33.30
CA ALA A 1056 -5.97 -19.87 34.65
C ALA A 1056 -6.44 -21.33 34.57
N ALA A 1057 -6.01 -22.15 35.54
CA ALA A 1057 -6.41 -23.55 35.64
C ALA A 1057 -7.91 -23.74 35.92
N GLU A 1058 -8.53 -22.76 36.58
CA GLU A 1058 -9.94 -22.82 36.98
C GLU A 1058 -10.76 -21.68 36.35
N PRO A 1059 -12.05 -21.89 36.05
CA PRO A 1059 -12.95 -20.82 35.62
C PRO A 1059 -12.98 -19.69 36.65
N GLN A 1060 -12.90 -18.43 36.18
CA GLN A 1060 -12.82 -17.23 37.03
C GLN A 1060 -11.62 -17.20 37.99
N GLY A 1061 -10.60 -18.03 37.75
CA GLY A 1061 -9.36 -18.01 38.52
C GLY A 1061 -8.69 -16.64 38.51
N VAL A 1062 -7.95 -16.33 39.57
CA VAL A 1062 -7.14 -15.11 39.68
C VAL A 1062 -5.68 -15.53 39.68
N ILE A 1063 -4.90 -15.03 38.71
CA ILE A 1063 -3.44 -15.21 38.67
C ILE A 1063 -2.80 -13.85 38.95
N GLU A 1064 -1.93 -13.80 39.95
CA GLU A 1064 -1.10 -12.63 40.24
C GLU A 1064 0.25 -12.77 39.54
N ILE A 1065 0.61 -11.77 38.75
CA ILE A 1065 1.84 -11.77 37.94
C ILE A 1065 2.70 -10.53 38.24
N ASP A 1066 4.02 -10.67 38.09
CA ASP A 1066 4.99 -9.58 38.34
C ASP A 1066 5.05 -8.57 37.19
N LEU A 1067 3.94 -7.86 36.97
CA LEU A 1067 3.80 -6.73 36.04
C LEU A 1067 3.23 -5.48 36.70
#